data_AF-A0A534RVN5-F1
#
_entry.id   AF-A0A534RVN5-F1
#
_cell.length_a   1.000
_cell.length_b   1.000
_cell.length_c   1.000
_cell.angle_alpha   90.00
_cell.angle_beta   90.00
_cell.angle_gamma   90.00
#
_symmetry.space_group_name_H-M   'P 1'
#
loop_
_entity.id
_entity.type
_entity.pdbx_description
1 polymer ?
#
loop_
_entity_poly.entity_id
_entity_poly.type
_entity_poly.pdbx_seq_one_letter_code
_entity_poly.pdbx_strand_id
1 'polypeptide(L)'
;MTRLRFDPVDLARPASIMVERLLFLADLAQLEQGEARRVLASRYLDGNGLECGALQNPLAAPPNARVLFIDRLTEKQARSHYPELEGQRLMQPNVVGDLHRLPIADRSLDFCIGNHLLEHARDPIGALQELLRVVRTDGILFVSIPDVLNPLDRHRPVTPFAHLLEDHDPPRDRMAEDLEHYREWVASAHPEMDDAQQRALTERLVAQDYSIHFHTFDEASYRRLLGHACAEAGASVEEFARVSTPDYDEYIAILRRTPSDRPEERAARPRTFPGVDIVVPVYNAREDVTACVESVLRHARGDWRLVLVDDASTDPELAAYLDRVAESHAPVRLLRNAANLGFVRTANRGMRAAGGRDVLLLNSDTIVTAGFLDRLQACAYADHRTGIVSPLSNNATICSVPEIGQANPIPEGSTVDSFGALVAGSSLGLRPEIVTAVGFCMYVRDAVLARVGYFDEENFGRGYGEENDFCQRAIRRGWTNALACDIYVRHVGSVSHPGFFARVASYLAQRPLAPVHENLKLALRRRTAAPGLLMLLHAPFDEPGGGTEHHVRDLLQTAGVPRVVVAVPREDGLELTEVMGGRLDSAVRYRLPLAESPGRFMHERRDIEQAVRKAVRLFGIRAVHIQHLLNWPLSVWRVIESLHVPFALSVHDFYCVCPSLNLIDPRDGRLCCAAVEGSPVDPTTCMRGLFTELALPAPADPAAFVGRHREEFRRIIAAARTVVFPSQSARDLVARFHELDPERVRIVPHGSPTPSRRVGRTRRPGPLRAALIGNIAYPAKGARNYLALLERTRRLPISWHAFGETAVFDFDEELEKVGLGNRLKLHGAYRREELPDLLVASDVDLAVLLPSCPETFSFTLSEALGAGVPVIVGAQGAVAERVRGKAAGVVVETVEAAAAAIEDLVADGEKLRRLREAAALFRDRSLDEMAAEYRDIYERLFRDVPATEPLTIDERRQLFAAYADAAVPRPAPLRTSPLPHYGRWWYPLYLRVASLVPHRLRRWGRDRVVAGWWKPVRRYRFGRPGPRLVASNGIEFIQTTRRGAKYRALTADPFFIFESKPLAPREARVIRFEMRCEARGSLFAQLFWTHSPEEHFSEEKSIQIRVEGHDGGWHEYVVHIDQTGARERWDDGEAIHHLRFDPLNASGTIELRELLLCRT
;
A
#
# COMPACT_ATOMS: atom_id res chain seq x y z
N MET A 1 21.43 31.93 20.30
CA MET A 1 22.69 31.53 20.97
C MET A 1 22.51 31.71 22.48
N THR A 2 22.11 30.66 23.19
CA THR A 2 22.22 30.55 24.66
C THR A 2 22.34 29.05 24.97
N ARG A 3 23.35 28.70 25.77
CA ARG A 3 23.92 27.35 25.93
C ARG A 3 22.94 26.39 26.64
N LEU A 4 22.58 25.29 26.00
CA LEU A 4 22.00 24.11 26.67
C LEU A 4 23.13 23.16 27.07
N ARG A 5 23.24 22.89 28.39
CA ARG A 5 24.11 21.84 28.95
C ARG A 5 23.43 20.49 28.75
N PHE A 6 24.18 19.52 28.24
CA PHE A 6 23.79 18.10 28.21
C PHE A 6 24.10 17.46 29.55
N ASP A 7 23.13 16.74 30.12
CA ASP A 7 23.36 15.73 31.17
C ASP A 7 23.33 14.34 30.51
N PRO A 8 24.35 13.48 30.68
CA PRO A 8 24.47 12.24 29.95
C PRO A 8 23.75 11.12 30.69
N VAL A 9 22.48 10.92 30.38
CA VAL A 9 21.79 9.67 30.72
C VAL A 9 21.17 9.09 29.45
N ASP A 10 21.69 7.94 29.06
CA ASP A 10 21.28 7.01 27.98
C ASP A 10 21.68 7.30 26.52
N LEU A 11 22.93 6.94 26.18
CA LEU A 11 23.44 6.80 24.81
C LEU A 11 23.19 5.38 24.28
N ALA A 12 21.97 5.09 23.79
CA ALA A 12 21.65 3.84 23.12
C ALA A 12 20.78 3.96 21.85
N ARG A 13 20.60 5.16 21.26
CA ARG A 13 19.80 5.34 20.02
C ARG A 13 20.55 6.09 18.91
N PRO A 14 20.32 5.75 17.62
CA PRO A 14 20.97 6.41 16.48
C PRO A 14 20.67 7.92 16.39
N ALA A 15 21.69 8.73 16.09
CA ALA A 15 21.60 10.20 15.98
C ALA A 15 20.55 10.71 14.97
N SER A 16 20.13 9.89 13.99
CA SER A 16 19.09 10.24 13.01
C SER A 16 17.68 10.30 13.60
N ILE A 17 17.37 9.47 14.61
CA ILE A 17 16.08 9.48 15.32
C ILE A 17 15.94 10.75 16.18
N MET A 18 17.06 11.25 16.68
CA MET A 18 17.11 12.46 17.51
C MET A 18 16.78 13.71 16.70
N VAL A 19 17.24 13.81 15.45
CA VAL A 19 16.96 14.95 14.56
C VAL A 19 15.52 14.95 14.05
N GLU A 20 14.95 13.79 13.69
CA GLU A 20 13.53 13.68 13.32
C GLU A 20 12.59 13.99 14.49
N ARG A 21 12.92 13.56 15.71
CA ARG A 21 12.18 13.96 16.93
C ARG A 21 12.27 15.45 17.19
N LEU A 22 13.45 16.05 17.05
CA LEU A 22 13.65 17.48 17.29
C LEU A 22 12.86 18.35 16.31
N LEU A 23 12.76 17.95 15.03
CA LEU A 23 11.96 18.67 14.04
C LEU A 23 10.44 18.51 14.29
N PHE A 24 9.99 17.29 14.62
CA PHE A 24 8.59 17.04 14.98
C PHE A 24 8.15 17.79 16.24
N LEU A 25 9.02 17.86 17.26
CA LEU A 25 8.76 18.63 18.48
C LEU A 25 8.74 20.15 18.21
N ALA A 26 9.57 20.64 17.28
CA ALA A 26 9.57 22.03 16.85
C ALA A 26 8.30 22.41 16.07
N ASP A 27 7.77 21.51 15.25
CA ASP A 27 6.51 21.69 14.52
C ASP A 27 5.29 21.59 15.45
N LEU A 28 5.28 20.65 16.40
CA LEU A 28 4.24 20.50 17.42
C LEU A 28 4.07 21.74 18.30
N ALA A 29 5.19 22.38 18.67
CA ALA A 29 5.18 23.60 19.50
C ALA A 29 4.53 24.81 18.79
N GLN A 30 4.28 24.73 17.48
CA GLN A 30 3.62 25.78 16.68
C GLN A 30 2.13 25.53 16.44
N LEU A 31 1.59 24.39 16.88
CA LEU A 31 0.18 24.02 16.68
C LEU A 31 -0.71 24.51 17.83
N GLU A 32 -1.97 24.84 17.54
CA GLU A 32 -2.97 25.13 18.58
C GLU A 32 -3.24 23.88 19.44
N GLN A 33 -3.65 24.08 20.71
CA GLN A 33 -3.87 23.03 21.71
C GLN A 33 -4.68 21.83 21.20
N GLY A 34 -5.83 22.11 20.57
CA GLY A 34 -6.71 21.09 20.03
C GLY A 34 -6.12 20.33 18.84
N GLU A 35 -5.21 20.93 18.09
CA GLU A 35 -4.54 20.33 16.94
C GLU A 35 -3.36 19.45 17.38
N ALA A 36 -2.55 19.92 18.34
CA ALA A 36 -1.46 19.13 18.93
C ALA A 36 -1.99 17.84 19.58
N ARG A 37 -3.06 17.93 20.39
CA ARG A 37 -3.74 16.76 20.96
C ARG A 37 -4.24 15.78 19.90
N ARG A 38 -4.84 16.26 18.81
CA ARG A 38 -5.33 15.42 17.70
C ARG A 38 -4.20 14.72 16.95
N VAL A 39 -3.09 15.41 16.70
CA VAL A 39 -1.92 14.83 16.01
C VAL A 39 -1.31 13.72 16.85
N LEU A 40 -1.11 13.97 18.16
CA LEU A 40 -0.60 12.96 19.09
C LEU A 40 -1.59 11.79 19.25
N ALA A 41 -2.88 12.07 19.40
CA ALA A 41 -3.92 11.04 19.49
C ALA A 41 -3.97 10.16 18.23
N SER A 42 -3.91 10.76 17.04
CA SER A 42 -3.93 10.02 15.76
C SER A 42 -2.69 9.18 15.53
N ARG A 43 -1.57 9.53 16.17
CA ARG A 43 -0.31 8.80 16.07
C ARG A 43 -0.23 7.62 17.03
N TYR A 44 -0.80 7.75 18.22
CA TYR A 44 -0.58 6.81 19.32
C TYR A 44 -1.82 6.02 19.76
N LEU A 45 -3.04 6.51 19.51
CA LEU A 45 -4.26 5.84 19.94
C LEU A 45 -4.82 4.94 18.84
N ASP A 46 -5.00 3.67 19.16
CA ASP A 46 -5.57 2.65 18.28
C ASP A 46 -6.22 1.54 19.11
N GLY A 47 -7.35 1.00 18.65
CA GLY A 47 -8.07 -0.08 19.34
C GLY A 47 -9.11 0.42 20.35
N ASN A 48 -9.32 -0.33 21.44
CA ASN A 48 -10.29 -0.01 22.48
C ASN A 48 -9.61 0.66 23.67
N GLY A 49 -10.11 1.81 24.07
CA GLY A 49 -9.57 2.53 25.20
C GLY A 49 -10.62 3.25 26.04
N LEU A 50 -10.13 3.88 27.09
CA LEU A 50 -10.92 4.53 28.12
C LEU A 50 -10.45 5.95 28.32
N GLU A 51 -11.37 6.91 28.33
CA GLU A 51 -11.10 8.29 28.73
C GLU A 51 -11.74 8.57 30.09
N CYS A 52 -10.90 8.98 31.03
CA CYS A 52 -11.28 9.27 32.41
C CYS A 52 -11.48 10.77 32.59
N GLY A 53 -12.65 11.20 33.07
CA GLY A 53 -12.94 12.59 33.41
C GLY A 53 -13.14 13.53 32.22
N ALA A 54 -13.60 13.01 31.06
CA ALA A 54 -13.79 13.81 29.84
C ALA A 54 -14.77 14.99 30.00
N LEU A 55 -15.74 14.86 30.90
CA LEU A 55 -16.80 15.83 31.21
C LEU A 55 -17.34 16.57 29.96
N GLN A 56 -17.06 17.86 29.75
CA GLN A 56 -17.48 18.63 28.56
C GLN A 56 -16.47 18.67 27.41
N ASN A 57 -15.24 18.19 27.62
CA ASN A 57 -14.10 18.35 26.70
C ASN A 57 -13.42 17.00 26.36
N PRO A 58 -14.12 16.04 25.72
CA PRO A 58 -13.53 14.76 25.34
C PRO A 58 -12.41 14.93 24.30
N LEU A 59 -11.38 14.11 24.40
CA LEU A 59 -10.32 14.05 23.41
C LEU A 59 -10.88 13.58 22.06
N ALA A 60 -10.53 14.29 21.00
CA ALA A 60 -10.89 13.90 19.64
C ALA A 60 -10.06 12.68 19.20
N ALA A 61 -10.55 11.48 19.50
CA ALA A 61 -9.93 10.22 19.15
C ALA A 61 -10.01 9.92 17.62
N PRO A 62 -9.02 9.22 17.06
CA PRO A 62 -9.03 8.87 15.64
C PRO A 62 -10.08 7.78 15.34
N PRO A 63 -10.50 7.59 14.07
CA PRO A 63 -11.62 6.69 13.72
C PRO A 63 -11.43 5.22 14.09
N ASN A 64 -10.17 4.78 14.22
CA ASN A 64 -9.76 3.44 14.62
C ASN A 64 -9.72 3.24 16.15
N ALA A 65 -9.90 4.31 16.93
CA ALA A 65 -9.92 4.28 18.38
C ALA A 65 -11.35 4.33 18.93
N ARG A 66 -11.79 3.25 19.56
CA ARG A 66 -13.07 3.19 20.27
C ARG A 66 -12.86 3.62 21.72
N VAL A 67 -13.35 4.80 22.08
CA VAL A 67 -13.24 5.36 23.44
C VAL A 67 -14.52 5.11 24.23
N LEU A 68 -14.37 4.53 25.42
CA LEU A 68 -15.38 4.53 26.46
C LEU A 68 -15.08 5.66 27.45
N PHE A 69 -16.11 6.25 28.04
CA PHE A 69 -15.99 7.32 29.03
C PHE A 69 -16.27 6.80 30.44
N ILE A 70 -15.44 7.19 31.40
CA ILE A 70 -15.66 6.92 32.83
C ILE A 70 -15.56 8.22 33.62
N ASP A 71 -16.45 8.35 34.60
CA ASP A 71 -16.48 9.50 35.50
C ASP A 71 -16.97 9.07 36.88
N ARG A 72 -16.62 9.82 37.93
CA ARG A 72 -17.07 9.55 39.30
C ARG A 72 -18.54 9.92 39.51
N LEU A 73 -19.08 10.82 38.68
CA LEU A 73 -20.47 11.25 38.69
C LEU A 73 -21.21 10.79 37.42
N THR A 74 -22.51 10.47 37.55
CA THR A 74 -23.38 10.39 36.38
C THR A 74 -23.60 11.77 35.77
N GLU A 75 -24.00 11.87 34.49
CA GLU A 75 -24.31 13.14 33.84
C GLU A 75 -25.33 13.98 34.66
N LYS A 76 -26.34 13.33 35.24
CA LYS A 76 -27.35 14.00 36.06
C LYS A 76 -26.76 14.57 37.36
N GLN A 77 -25.86 13.84 38.01
CA GLN A 77 -25.18 14.30 39.21
C GLN A 77 -24.21 15.44 38.88
N ALA A 78 -23.44 15.32 37.79
CA ALA A 78 -22.52 16.35 37.33
C ALA A 78 -23.23 17.68 37.05
N ARG A 79 -24.44 17.67 36.44
CA ARG A 79 -25.23 18.90 36.22
C ARG A 79 -25.66 19.61 37.50
N SER A 80 -25.88 18.87 38.58
CA SER A 80 -26.20 19.46 39.89
C SER A 80 -24.95 19.84 40.67
N HIS A 81 -23.82 19.16 40.43
CA HIS A 81 -22.55 19.35 41.12
C HIS A 81 -21.73 20.53 40.55
N TYR A 82 -21.85 20.79 39.24
CA TYR A 82 -21.17 21.85 38.50
C TYR A 82 -22.19 22.81 37.85
N PRO A 83 -22.88 23.65 38.64
CA PRO A 83 -23.92 24.56 38.13
C PRO A 83 -23.39 25.57 37.09
N GLU A 84 -22.10 25.92 37.13
CA GLU A 84 -21.43 26.77 36.15
C GLU A 84 -21.37 26.17 34.74
N LEU A 85 -21.59 24.86 34.59
CA LEU A 85 -21.65 24.16 33.30
C LEU A 85 -23.09 24.05 32.76
N GLU A 86 -24.04 24.77 33.35
CA GLU A 86 -25.42 24.81 32.88
C GLU A 86 -25.51 25.28 31.41
N GLY A 87 -26.24 24.52 30.59
CA GLY A 87 -26.34 24.76 29.14
C GLY A 87 -25.20 24.17 28.29
N GLN A 88 -24.13 23.65 28.90
CA GLN A 88 -23.06 22.96 28.18
C GLN A 88 -23.38 21.46 27.96
N ARG A 89 -22.79 20.90 26.90
CA ARG A 89 -22.91 19.46 26.59
C ARG A 89 -21.93 18.68 27.46
N LEU A 90 -22.45 17.86 28.36
CA LEU A 90 -21.66 16.93 29.16
C LEU A 90 -21.66 15.55 28.51
N MET A 91 -20.55 14.83 28.61
CA MET A 91 -20.42 13.46 28.15
C MET A 91 -21.12 12.51 29.13
N GLN A 92 -21.86 11.55 28.58
CA GLN A 92 -22.49 10.51 29.37
C GLN A 92 -21.45 9.40 29.66
N PRO A 93 -21.07 9.15 30.92
CA PRO A 93 -20.12 8.09 31.23
C PRO A 93 -20.74 6.72 30.91
N ASN A 94 -19.96 5.85 30.27
CA ASN A 94 -20.31 4.45 30.02
C ASN A 94 -20.23 3.62 31.31
N VAL A 95 -19.37 4.02 32.24
CA VAL A 95 -19.15 3.39 33.54
C VAL A 95 -19.01 4.50 34.57
N VAL A 96 -19.59 4.33 35.76
CA VAL A 96 -19.35 5.24 36.89
C VAL A 96 -18.31 4.59 37.79
N GLY A 97 -17.22 5.29 38.10
CA GLY A 97 -16.12 4.75 38.90
C GLY A 97 -15.10 5.79 39.35
N ASP A 98 -14.32 5.44 40.35
CA ASP A 98 -13.32 6.30 40.99
C ASP A 98 -11.95 6.14 40.31
N LEU A 99 -11.24 7.25 40.08
CA LEU A 99 -9.91 7.27 39.47
C LEU A 99 -8.86 6.51 40.29
N HIS A 100 -9.04 6.40 41.61
CA HIS A 100 -8.13 5.65 42.48
C HIS A 100 -8.40 4.14 42.44
N ARG A 101 -9.54 3.71 41.86
CA ARG A 101 -9.87 2.30 41.65
C ARG A 101 -10.90 2.12 40.54
N LEU A 102 -10.40 2.00 39.32
CA LEU A 102 -11.21 1.82 38.13
C LEU A 102 -11.83 0.41 38.12
N PRO A 103 -13.13 0.26 37.85
CA PRO A 103 -13.83 -1.02 37.72
C PRO A 103 -13.54 -1.71 36.38
N ILE A 104 -12.28 -1.69 35.95
CA ILE A 104 -11.77 -2.22 34.68
C ILE A 104 -10.69 -3.25 35.00
N ALA A 105 -10.69 -4.35 34.24
CA ALA A 105 -9.74 -5.44 34.43
C ALA A 105 -8.30 -5.01 34.14
N ASP A 106 -7.35 -5.64 34.83
CA ASP A 106 -5.93 -5.42 34.57
C ASP A 106 -5.61 -5.71 33.10
N ARG A 107 -4.81 -4.84 32.48
CA ARG A 107 -4.24 -5.04 31.14
C ARG A 107 -5.29 -5.34 30.05
N SER A 108 -6.50 -4.80 30.17
CA SER A 108 -7.59 -5.07 29.24
C SER A 108 -7.78 -4.03 28.13
N LEU A 109 -7.11 -2.87 28.22
CA LEU A 109 -7.28 -1.75 27.30
C LEU A 109 -6.07 -1.54 26.40
N ASP A 110 -6.30 -1.20 25.13
CA ASP A 110 -5.26 -0.82 24.18
C ASP A 110 -4.64 0.54 24.52
N PHE A 111 -5.46 1.45 25.02
CA PHE A 111 -5.02 2.74 25.53
C PHE A 111 -5.92 3.31 26.63
N CYS A 112 -5.41 4.28 27.38
CA CYS A 112 -6.19 5.09 28.32
C CYS A 112 -5.84 6.58 28.14
N ILE A 113 -6.79 7.47 28.41
CA ILE A 113 -6.68 8.92 28.28
C ILE A 113 -7.02 9.57 29.62
N GLY A 114 -6.13 10.41 30.13
CA GLY A 114 -6.34 11.26 31.31
C GLY A 114 -5.91 12.69 31.00
N ASN A 115 -6.81 13.47 30.42
CA ASN A 115 -6.55 14.84 29.96
C ASN A 115 -7.04 15.83 31.03
N HIS A 116 -6.15 16.67 31.58
CA HIS A 116 -6.48 17.56 32.70
C HIS A 116 -7.16 16.84 33.86
N LEU A 117 -6.54 15.74 34.29
CA LEU A 117 -7.11 14.82 35.26
C LEU A 117 -6.27 14.74 36.54
N LEU A 118 -4.94 14.84 36.42
CA LEU A 118 -4.04 14.57 37.54
C LEU A 118 -3.96 15.73 38.53
N GLU A 119 -4.14 16.97 38.07
CA GLU A 119 -4.27 18.14 38.95
C GLU A 119 -5.47 18.02 39.89
N HIS A 120 -6.50 17.28 39.47
CA HIS A 120 -7.69 16.98 40.27
C HIS A 120 -7.56 15.70 41.13
N ALA A 121 -6.45 14.98 41.02
CA ALA A 121 -6.20 13.79 41.83
C ALA A 121 -5.50 14.17 43.13
N ARG A 122 -6.05 13.72 44.27
CA ARG A 122 -5.42 13.88 45.59
C ARG A 122 -4.09 13.11 45.65
N ASP A 123 -4.12 11.87 45.18
CA ASP A 123 -2.95 11.01 44.94
C ASP A 123 -2.69 10.86 43.43
N PRO A 124 -1.88 11.75 42.83
CA PRO A 124 -1.57 11.68 41.40
C PRO A 124 -0.64 10.51 41.03
N ILE A 125 0.15 9.99 41.98
CA ILE A 125 1.03 8.82 41.75
C ILE A 125 0.16 7.57 41.61
N GLY A 126 -0.73 7.33 42.57
CA GLY A 126 -1.67 6.21 42.54
C GLY A 126 -2.63 6.29 41.36
N ALA A 127 -3.11 7.49 40.99
CA ALA A 127 -3.93 7.67 39.80
C ALA A 127 -3.19 7.25 38.51
N LEU A 128 -1.91 7.65 38.34
CA LEU A 128 -1.09 7.23 37.20
C LEU A 128 -0.85 5.71 37.19
N GLN A 129 -0.54 5.12 38.35
CA GLN A 129 -0.36 3.67 38.49
C GLN A 129 -1.65 2.91 38.11
N GLU A 130 -2.81 3.41 38.54
CA GLU A 130 -4.11 2.81 38.26
C GLU A 130 -4.49 2.90 36.78
N LEU A 131 -4.23 4.04 36.12
CA LEU A 131 -4.40 4.19 34.68
C LEU A 131 -3.45 3.25 33.90
N LEU A 132 -2.21 3.07 34.36
CA LEU A 132 -1.26 2.13 33.76
C LEU A 132 -1.64 0.66 34.03
N ARG A 133 -2.30 0.34 35.15
CA ARG A 133 -2.74 -1.01 35.51
C ARG A 133 -3.66 -1.60 34.44
N VAL A 134 -4.64 -0.82 33.98
CA VAL A 134 -5.67 -1.25 33.03
C VAL A 134 -5.19 -1.31 31.57
N VAL A 135 -4.07 -0.64 31.27
CA VAL A 135 -3.45 -0.64 29.93
C VAL A 135 -2.62 -1.91 29.73
N ARG A 136 -2.80 -2.59 28.59
CA ARG A 136 -2.07 -3.81 28.23
C ARG A 136 -0.57 -3.56 28.00
N THR A 137 0.22 -4.63 27.91
CA THR A 137 1.62 -4.52 27.48
C THR A 137 1.70 -3.90 26.08
N ASP A 138 2.65 -2.98 25.88
CA ASP A 138 2.80 -2.12 24.71
C ASP A 138 1.62 -1.15 24.45
N GLY A 139 0.62 -1.13 25.33
CA GLY A 139 -0.48 -0.17 25.29
C GLY A 139 -0.05 1.23 25.71
N ILE A 140 -0.91 2.21 25.41
CA ILE A 140 -0.60 3.65 25.55
C ILE A 140 -1.42 4.29 26.68
N LEU A 141 -0.78 5.10 27.53
CA LEU A 141 -1.46 6.08 28.36
C LEU A 141 -1.17 7.48 27.80
N PHE A 142 -2.21 8.16 27.36
CA PHE A 142 -2.20 9.56 26.96
C PHE A 142 -2.59 10.39 28.17
N VAL A 143 -1.70 11.23 28.67
CA VAL A 143 -1.98 12.05 29.86
C VAL A 143 -1.48 13.46 29.63
N SER A 144 -2.22 14.44 30.13
CA SER A 144 -1.76 15.83 30.09
C SER A 144 -2.23 16.64 31.28
N ILE A 145 -1.49 17.72 31.54
CA ILE A 145 -1.72 18.61 32.66
C ILE A 145 -1.46 20.08 32.26
N PRO A 146 -2.10 21.05 32.92
CA PRO A 146 -1.80 22.47 32.78
C PRO A 146 -0.50 22.84 33.50
N ASP A 147 0.24 23.80 32.96
CA ASP A 147 1.32 24.48 33.67
C ASP A 147 0.78 25.33 34.83
N VAL A 148 1.58 25.50 35.88
CA VAL A 148 1.26 26.31 37.07
C VAL A 148 0.85 27.74 36.72
N LEU A 149 1.28 28.29 35.57
CA LEU A 149 0.88 29.62 35.11
C LEU A 149 -0.56 29.70 34.60
N ASN A 150 -1.31 28.59 34.61
CA ASN A 150 -2.73 28.61 34.25
C ASN A 150 -3.56 29.55 35.16
N PRO A 151 -4.66 30.12 34.67
CA PRO A 151 -5.43 31.13 35.41
C PRO A 151 -5.89 30.72 36.81
N LEU A 152 -6.07 29.43 37.08
CA LEU A 152 -6.53 28.91 38.38
C LEU A 152 -5.39 28.76 39.40
N ASP A 153 -4.17 28.49 38.95
CA ASP A 153 -3.03 28.17 39.83
C ASP A 153 -1.88 29.18 39.81
N ARG A 154 -1.90 30.20 38.93
CA ARG A 154 -0.77 31.13 38.73
C ARG A 154 -0.25 31.86 39.98
N HIS A 155 -1.02 31.85 41.07
CA HIS A 155 -0.67 32.46 42.35
C HIS A 155 -0.16 31.45 43.39
N ARG A 156 -0.12 30.16 43.07
CA ARG A 156 0.31 29.06 43.93
C ARG A 156 1.75 28.65 43.60
N PRO A 157 2.55 28.21 44.58
CA PRO A 157 3.85 27.60 44.31
C PRO A 157 3.67 26.24 43.64
N VAL A 158 4.69 25.78 42.90
CA VAL A 158 4.76 24.40 42.36
C VAL A 158 4.79 23.40 43.51
N THR A 159 3.94 22.37 43.48
CA THR A 159 3.89 21.35 44.54
C THR A 159 5.22 20.60 44.65
N PRO A 160 5.87 20.55 45.83
CA PRO A 160 7.09 19.79 46.02
C PRO A 160 6.87 18.29 45.84
N PHE A 161 7.79 17.59 45.19
CA PHE A 161 7.68 16.13 44.99
C PHE A 161 7.60 15.32 46.30
N ALA A 162 8.16 15.83 47.41
CA ALA A 162 8.03 15.19 48.71
C ALA A 162 6.56 15.17 49.20
N HIS A 163 5.82 16.25 48.96
CA HIS A 163 4.38 16.34 49.25
C HIS A 163 3.60 15.30 48.46
N LEU A 164 3.93 15.11 47.17
CA LEU A 164 3.29 14.08 46.35
C LEU A 164 3.55 12.65 46.85
N LEU A 165 4.71 12.40 47.45
CA LEU A 165 5.02 11.11 48.07
C LEU A 165 4.28 10.91 49.40
N GLU A 166 4.13 11.98 50.19
CA GLU A 166 3.37 11.99 51.43
C GLU A 166 1.89 11.70 51.17
N ASP A 167 1.30 12.29 50.13
CA ASP A 167 -0.09 12.03 49.71
C ASP A 167 -0.32 10.61 49.14
N HIS A 168 0.73 9.98 48.61
CA HIS A 168 0.66 8.60 48.09
C HIS A 168 0.75 7.55 49.22
N ASP A 169 1.39 7.87 50.35
CA ASP A 169 1.41 7.04 51.55
C ASP A 169 0.09 7.21 52.33
N PRO A 170 -0.54 6.18 52.92
CA PRO A 170 -1.87 6.33 53.49
C PRO A 170 -1.88 7.22 54.75
N PRO A 171 -2.59 8.38 54.75
CA PRO A 171 -2.59 9.29 55.90
C PRO A 171 -3.55 8.83 57.02
N ARG A 172 -3.28 9.25 58.26
CA ARG A 172 -4.07 8.96 59.46
C ARG A 172 -5.25 9.92 59.72
N ASP A 173 -5.34 11.08 59.05
CA ASP A 173 -6.47 12.04 59.19
C ASP A 173 -6.70 12.91 57.92
N ARG A 174 -7.47 12.38 56.96
CA ARG A 174 -7.64 12.98 55.60
C ARG A 174 -8.35 14.34 55.56
N MET A 175 -9.06 14.73 56.62
CA MET A 175 -10.01 15.86 56.56
C MET A 175 -9.35 17.23 56.82
N ALA A 176 -8.23 17.26 57.53
CA ALA A 176 -7.48 18.48 57.84
C ALA A 176 -6.58 18.91 56.65
N GLU A 177 -6.00 17.95 55.94
CA GLU A 177 -5.12 18.16 54.79
C GLU A 177 -5.91 18.63 53.55
N ASP A 178 -7.08 18.02 53.27
CA ASP A 178 -7.99 18.48 52.20
C ASP A 178 -8.35 19.96 52.39
N LEU A 179 -8.65 20.38 53.62
CA LEU A 179 -9.08 21.74 53.93
C LEU A 179 -8.01 22.79 53.58
N GLU A 180 -6.73 22.43 53.68
CA GLU A 180 -5.62 23.29 53.27
C GLU A 180 -5.54 23.43 51.74
N HIS A 181 -5.66 22.33 50.99
CA HIS A 181 -5.72 22.37 49.52
C HIS A 181 -6.91 23.21 49.00
N TYR A 182 -8.10 23.09 49.61
CA TYR A 182 -9.25 23.92 49.23
C TYR A 182 -9.01 25.40 49.53
N ARG A 183 -8.39 25.74 50.67
CA ARG A 183 -8.09 27.14 51.02
C ARG A 183 -7.09 27.76 50.05
N GLU A 184 -6.01 27.05 49.75
CA GLU A 184 -4.99 27.52 48.81
C GLU A 184 -5.55 27.70 47.39
N TRP A 185 -6.35 26.73 46.93
CA TRP A 185 -6.98 26.82 45.62
C TRP A 185 -7.98 27.97 45.53
N VAL A 186 -8.86 28.15 46.54
CA VAL A 186 -9.82 29.27 46.57
C VAL A 186 -9.10 30.61 46.58
N ALA A 187 -8.04 30.76 47.36
CA ALA A 187 -7.27 31.99 47.41
C ALA A 187 -6.61 32.35 46.06
N SER A 188 -6.23 31.33 45.28
CA SER A 188 -5.62 31.50 43.96
C SER A 188 -6.64 31.70 42.83
N ALA A 189 -7.72 30.93 42.81
CA ALA A 189 -8.74 30.97 41.77
C ALA A 189 -9.69 32.19 41.92
N HIS A 190 -9.83 32.70 43.15
CA HIS A 190 -10.70 33.83 43.48
C HIS A 190 -9.96 34.93 44.29
N PRO A 191 -8.88 35.53 43.73
CA PRO A 191 -8.11 36.57 44.41
C PRO A 191 -8.91 37.87 44.61
N GLU A 192 -10.04 38.03 43.92
CA GLU A 192 -10.96 39.16 44.06
C GLU A 192 -11.81 39.11 45.34
N MET A 193 -11.90 37.95 46.00
CA MET A 193 -12.70 37.75 47.22
C MET A 193 -11.90 38.12 48.48
N ASP A 194 -12.59 38.66 49.50
CA ASP A 194 -11.99 38.87 50.81
C ASP A 194 -11.85 37.57 51.62
N ASP A 195 -11.05 37.60 52.70
CA ASP A 195 -10.77 36.42 53.52
C ASP A 195 -12.05 35.74 54.09
N ALA A 196 -13.11 36.50 54.36
CA ALA A 196 -14.35 35.95 54.90
C ALA A 196 -15.16 35.22 53.81
N GLN A 197 -15.19 35.79 52.62
CA GLN A 197 -15.79 35.19 51.43
C GLN A 197 -15.03 33.92 51.00
N GLN A 198 -13.70 33.95 50.99
CA GLN A 198 -12.86 32.79 50.66
C GLN A 198 -13.05 31.65 51.67
N ARG A 199 -13.11 31.94 52.97
CA ARG A 199 -13.41 30.92 54.00
C ARG A 199 -14.78 30.28 53.81
N ALA A 200 -15.83 31.09 53.59
CA ALA A 200 -17.18 30.58 53.37
C ALA A 200 -17.28 29.74 52.09
N LEU A 201 -16.58 30.13 51.02
CA LEU A 201 -16.51 29.35 49.79
C LEU A 201 -15.76 28.03 50.00
N THR A 202 -14.61 28.06 50.69
CA THR A 202 -13.82 26.87 51.03
C THR A 202 -14.68 25.85 51.79
N GLU A 203 -15.36 26.26 52.87
CA GLU A 203 -16.20 25.36 53.67
C GLU A 203 -17.32 24.73 52.83
N ARG A 204 -17.91 25.50 51.91
CA ARG A 204 -18.93 25.00 50.98
C ARG A 204 -18.37 23.99 49.99
N LEU A 205 -17.21 24.25 49.39
CA LEU A 205 -16.58 23.36 48.40
C LEU A 205 -16.12 22.05 49.05
N VAL A 206 -15.58 22.10 50.26
CA VAL A 206 -15.22 20.92 51.07
C VAL A 206 -16.47 20.10 51.39
N ALA A 207 -17.55 20.73 51.85
CA ALA A 207 -18.80 20.04 52.15
C ALA A 207 -19.46 19.39 50.92
N GLN A 208 -19.15 19.88 49.72
CA GLN A 208 -19.63 19.35 48.44
C GLN A 208 -18.68 18.33 47.79
N ASP A 209 -17.49 18.11 48.35
CA ASP A 209 -16.41 17.36 47.69
C ASP A 209 -16.18 17.85 46.24
N TYR A 210 -16.14 19.18 46.08
CA TYR A 210 -16.03 19.83 44.78
C TYR A 210 -14.65 19.59 44.16
N SER A 211 -14.58 19.37 42.84
CA SER A 211 -13.30 19.08 42.15
C SER A 211 -12.46 20.34 42.02
N ILE A 212 -11.32 20.38 42.71
CA ILE A 212 -10.34 21.48 42.68
C ILE A 212 -9.01 21.00 42.09
N HIS A 213 -8.05 21.91 41.86
CA HIS A 213 -6.68 21.50 41.60
C HIS A 213 -5.97 21.28 42.95
N PHE A 214 -5.73 20.03 43.34
CA PHE A 214 -4.99 19.71 44.55
C PHE A 214 -3.52 20.11 44.40
N HIS A 215 -2.96 19.85 43.22
CA HIS A 215 -1.53 20.01 42.92
C HIS A 215 -1.27 20.92 41.73
N THR A 216 -0.13 21.61 41.77
CA THR A 216 0.35 22.47 40.69
C THR A 216 1.66 21.95 40.13
N PHE A 217 1.84 22.09 38.82
CA PHE A 217 2.96 21.47 38.12
C PHE A 217 3.63 22.43 37.14
N ASP A 218 4.94 22.40 37.13
CA ASP A 218 5.77 22.88 36.02
C ASP A 218 6.35 21.68 35.24
N GLU A 219 7.09 21.94 34.16
CA GLU A 219 7.68 20.87 33.35
C GLU A 219 8.57 19.92 34.18
N ALA A 220 9.35 20.48 35.11
CA ALA A 220 10.34 19.71 35.88
C ALA A 220 9.68 18.78 36.90
N SER A 221 8.71 19.29 37.66
CA SER A 221 7.92 18.52 38.63
C SER A 221 7.07 17.46 37.93
N TYR A 222 6.48 17.77 36.77
CA TYR A 222 5.71 16.79 36.02
C TYR A 222 6.57 15.65 35.47
N ARG A 223 7.72 15.96 34.86
CA ARG A 223 8.67 14.93 34.40
C ARG A 223 9.14 14.05 35.55
N ARG A 224 9.32 14.61 36.74
CA ARG A 224 9.71 13.87 37.94
C ARG A 224 8.59 12.93 38.41
N LEU A 225 7.34 13.39 38.43
CA LEU A 225 6.16 12.56 38.71
C LEU A 225 6.06 11.39 37.72
N LEU A 226 6.12 11.67 36.42
CA LEU A 226 6.06 10.66 35.37
C LEU A 226 7.19 9.63 35.49
N GLY A 227 8.42 10.09 35.74
CA GLY A 227 9.58 9.22 35.90
C GLY A 227 9.42 8.26 37.08
N HIS A 228 8.90 8.74 38.21
CA HIS A 228 8.63 7.91 39.39
C HIS A 228 7.53 6.89 39.12
N ALA A 229 6.36 7.33 38.65
CA ALA A 229 5.24 6.44 38.36
C ALA A 229 5.57 5.40 37.27
N CYS A 230 6.33 5.77 36.23
CA CYS A 230 6.78 4.85 35.19
C CYS A 230 7.74 3.79 35.73
N ALA A 231 8.67 4.17 36.62
CA ALA A 231 9.63 3.24 37.21
C ALA A 231 8.94 2.15 38.04
N GLU A 232 7.88 2.50 38.78
CA GLU A 232 7.14 1.55 39.61
C GLU A 232 6.14 0.70 38.81
N ALA A 233 5.50 1.28 37.79
CA ALA A 233 4.46 0.60 37.00
C ALA A 233 5.00 -0.23 35.82
N GLY A 234 6.30 -0.19 35.55
CA GLY A 234 6.92 -0.85 34.39
C GLY A 234 6.48 -0.19 33.07
N ALA A 235 6.67 1.12 32.97
CA ALA A 235 6.36 1.90 31.79
C ALA A 235 7.53 2.83 31.42
N SER A 236 7.47 3.42 30.24
CA SER A 236 8.42 4.43 29.79
C SER A 236 7.68 5.60 29.14
N VAL A 237 8.21 6.81 29.32
CA VAL A 237 7.75 7.99 28.58
C VAL A 237 8.17 7.84 27.11
N GLU A 238 7.20 7.58 26.23
CA GLU A 238 7.41 7.47 24.80
C GLU A 238 7.56 8.85 24.17
N GLU A 239 6.68 9.79 24.51
CA GLU A 239 6.67 11.16 23.98
C GLU A 239 6.36 12.14 25.11
N PHE A 240 6.95 13.33 25.04
CA PHE A 240 6.60 14.44 25.92
C PHE A 240 6.61 15.72 25.10
N ALA A 241 5.49 16.42 25.07
CA ALA A 241 5.30 17.65 24.30
C ALA A 241 4.84 18.77 25.23
N ARG A 242 5.42 19.97 25.05
CA ARG A 242 4.91 21.23 25.60
C ARG A 242 4.11 21.92 24.51
N VAL A 243 2.89 22.33 24.82
CA VAL A 243 1.98 23.00 23.89
C VAL A 243 1.60 24.34 24.50
N SER A 244 2.01 25.43 23.85
CA SER A 244 1.69 26.78 24.34
C SER A 244 0.29 27.18 23.88
N THR A 245 -0.56 27.57 24.83
CA THR A 245 -1.84 28.23 24.54
C THR A 245 -1.70 29.75 24.71
N PRO A 246 -2.68 30.56 24.29
CA PRO A 246 -2.66 32.00 24.53
C PRO A 246 -2.56 32.38 26.02
N ASP A 247 -3.05 31.52 26.91
CA ASP A 247 -3.21 31.81 28.34
C ASP A 247 -2.17 31.11 29.23
N TYR A 248 -1.74 29.89 28.88
CA TYR A 248 -0.76 29.08 29.62
C TYR A 248 -0.19 27.92 28.79
N ASP A 249 0.85 27.24 29.27
CA ASP A 249 1.38 26.03 28.61
C ASP A 249 0.68 24.75 29.11
N GLU A 250 0.52 23.76 28.23
CA GLU A 250 0.09 22.41 28.58
C GLU A 250 1.25 21.43 28.36
N TYR A 251 1.40 20.47 29.27
CA TYR A 251 2.34 19.36 29.11
C TYR A 251 1.59 18.07 28.81
N ILE A 252 1.86 17.48 27.64
CA ILE A 252 1.28 16.21 27.19
C ILE A 252 2.36 15.14 27.23
N ALA A 253 2.08 14.02 27.90
CA ALA A 253 2.94 12.85 27.92
C ALA A 253 2.22 11.62 27.34
N ILE A 254 2.95 10.89 26.51
CA ILE A 254 2.55 9.58 26.00
C ILE A 254 3.42 8.55 26.71
N LEU A 255 2.81 7.72 27.55
CA LEU A 255 3.48 6.64 28.24
C LEU A 255 3.19 5.32 27.53
N ARG A 256 4.22 4.49 27.38
CA ARG A 256 4.07 3.12 26.87
C ARG A 256 4.39 2.15 28.00
N ARG A 257 3.50 1.19 28.24
CA ARG A 257 3.80 0.11 29.17
C ARG A 257 4.86 -0.81 28.56
N THR A 258 6.04 -0.88 29.16
CA THR A 258 7.16 -1.62 28.58
C THR A 258 6.95 -3.13 28.74
N PRO A 259 7.42 -3.95 27.79
CA PRO A 259 7.65 -5.36 28.04
C PRO A 259 8.69 -5.45 29.17
N SER A 260 8.36 -6.07 30.30
CA SER A 260 9.35 -6.24 31.36
C SER A 260 10.51 -7.12 30.85
N ASP A 261 11.72 -6.58 30.76
CA ASP A 261 12.96 -7.32 30.48
C ASP A 261 13.43 -8.19 31.66
N ARG A 262 12.59 -8.38 32.68
CA ARG A 262 12.78 -9.44 33.67
C ARG A 262 12.26 -10.76 33.09
N PRO A 263 13.13 -11.67 32.62
CA PRO A 263 12.70 -13.02 32.25
C PRO A 263 12.03 -13.75 33.41
N GLU A 264 12.29 -13.34 34.65
CA GLU A 264 11.66 -13.91 35.85
C GLU A 264 10.18 -13.55 36.00
N GLU A 265 9.69 -12.37 35.61
CA GLU A 265 8.24 -12.05 35.76
C GLU A 265 7.37 -12.54 34.60
N ARG A 266 7.97 -12.76 33.42
CA ARG A 266 7.37 -13.56 32.36
C ARG A 266 7.37 -15.07 32.69
N ALA A 267 8.13 -15.49 33.70
CA ALA A 267 8.27 -16.87 34.16
C ALA A 267 7.73 -17.15 35.59
N ALA A 268 7.25 -16.16 36.36
CA ALA A 268 6.92 -16.34 37.79
C ALA A 268 5.43 -16.27 38.15
N ARG A 269 4.52 -16.37 37.17
CA ARG A 269 3.31 -17.20 37.37
C ARG A 269 3.08 -17.99 36.10
N PRO A 270 3.24 -19.32 36.08
CA PRO A 270 2.74 -20.10 34.96
C PRO A 270 1.28 -19.73 34.76
N ARG A 271 0.90 -19.29 33.57
CA ARG A 271 -0.49 -19.45 33.13
C ARG A 271 -0.69 -20.95 33.05
N THR A 272 -1.05 -21.56 34.18
CA THR A 272 -1.50 -22.95 34.21
C THR A 272 -2.85 -22.94 33.52
N PHE A 273 -2.83 -23.09 32.19
CA PHE A 273 -4.03 -23.49 31.50
C PHE A 273 -4.48 -24.83 32.11
N PRO A 274 -5.78 -25.09 32.20
CA PRO A 274 -6.25 -26.43 32.52
C PRO A 274 -5.57 -27.43 31.59
N GLY A 275 -5.18 -28.58 32.12
CA GLY A 275 -4.74 -29.66 31.26
C GLY A 275 -5.84 -30.05 30.27
N VAL A 276 -5.46 -30.64 29.15
CA VAL A 276 -6.41 -30.95 28.07
C VAL A 276 -6.63 -32.45 27.95
N ASP A 277 -7.88 -32.87 27.92
CA ASP A 277 -8.28 -34.21 27.54
C ASP A 277 -8.56 -34.24 26.04
N ILE A 278 -7.70 -34.94 25.30
CA ILE A 278 -7.88 -35.21 23.87
C ILE A 278 -8.80 -36.43 23.77
N VAL A 279 -10.07 -36.22 23.46
CA VAL A 279 -11.09 -37.27 23.38
C VAL A 279 -11.19 -37.75 21.95
N VAL A 280 -10.92 -39.04 21.72
CA VAL A 280 -11.02 -39.69 20.40
C VAL A 280 -12.05 -40.82 20.46
N PRO A 281 -13.28 -40.61 19.97
CA PRO A 281 -14.24 -41.70 19.72
C PRO A 281 -13.70 -42.64 18.64
N VAL A 282 -13.74 -43.95 18.88
CA VAL A 282 -13.19 -44.97 17.98
C VAL A 282 -14.26 -46.00 17.63
N TYR A 283 -14.44 -46.27 16.34
CA TYR A 283 -15.23 -47.41 15.85
C TYR A 283 -14.64 -47.93 14.54
N ASN A 284 -13.92 -49.05 14.60
CA ASN A 284 -13.20 -49.65 13.46
C ASN A 284 -12.20 -48.66 12.80
N ALA A 285 -11.96 -48.76 11.48
CA ALA A 285 -11.02 -47.92 10.72
C ALA A 285 -9.58 -47.91 11.27
N ARG A 286 -9.02 -49.11 11.44
CA ARG A 286 -7.72 -49.33 12.09
C ARG A 286 -6.59 -48.43 11.59
N GLU A 287 -6.44 -48.26 10.28
CA GLU A 287 -5.36 -47.47 9.68
C GLU A 287 -5.47 -46.00 10.06
N ASP A 288 -6.66 -45.42 9.95
CA ASP A 288 -6.94 -44.03 10.31
C ASP A 288 -6.75 -43.80 11.81
N VAL A 289 -7.30 -44.69 12.66
CA VAL A 289 -7.13 -44.61 14.12
C VAL A 289 -5.66 -44.66 14.51
N THR A 290 -4.90 -45.56 13.88
CA THR A 290 -3.45 -45.69 14.14
C THR A 290 -2.73 -44.39 13.78
N ALA A 291 -2.96 -43.85 12.59
CA ALA A 291 -2.36 -42.59 12.14
C ALA A 291 -2.74 -41.40 13.05
N CYS A 292 -3.99 -41.31 13.48
CA CYS A 292 -4.46 -40.28 14.40
C CYS A 292 -3.73 -40.35 15.74
N VAL A 293 -3.74 -41.52 16.39
CA VAL A 293 -3.08 -41.74 17.68
C VAL A 293 -1.59 -41.47 17.59
N GLU A 294 -0.90 -41.99 16.56
CA GLU A 294 0.53 -41.74 16.37
C GLU A 294 0.84 -40.24 16.16
N SER A 295 0.00 -39.51 15.43
CA SER A 295 0.18 -38.06 15.24
C SER A 295 0.01 -37.28 16.55
N VAL A 296 -0.97 -37.66 17.39
CA VAL A 296 -1.17 -37.06 18.72
C VAL A 296 0.04 -37.33 19.61
N LEU A 297 0.48 -38.59 19.71
CA LEU A 297 1.66 -38.95 20.51
C LEU A 297 2.92 -38.21 20.03
N ARG A 298 3.06 -38.00 18.72
CA ARG A 298 4.19 -37.28 18.14
C ARG A 298 4.18 -35.79 18.46
N HIS A 299 3.02 -35.13 18.41
CA HIS A 299 2.93 -33.66 18.42
C HIS A 299 2.37 -33.03 19.69
N ALA A 300 1.66 -33.78 20.54
CA ALA A 300 1.07 -33.23 21.76
C ALA A 300 2.15 -32.88 22.79
N ARG A 301 2.07 -31.68 23.36
CA ARG A 301 3.00 -31.14 24.36
C ARG A 301 2.18 -30.49 25.49
N GLY A 302 2.81 -30.24 26.63
CA GLY A 302 2.13 -29.69 27.83
C GLY A 302 1.40 -30.75 28.65
N ASP A 303 0.46 -30.31 29.50
CA ASP A 303 -0.40 -31.19 30.31
C ASP A 303 -1.58 -31.70 29.47
N TRP A 304 -1.48 -32.93 28.97
CA TRP A 304 -2.51 -33.56 28.17
C TRP A 304 -2.74 -35.02 28.54
N ARG A 305 -3.96 -35.51 28.27
CA ARG A 305 -4.35 -36.91 28.39
C ARG A 305 -5.14 -37.32 27.15
N LEU A 306 -4.77 -38.43 26.51
CA LEU A 306 -5.50 -38.99 25.37
C LEU A 306 -6.55 -39.98 25.88
N VAL A 307 -7.83 -39.67 25.71
CA VAL A 307 -8.96 -40.50 26.11
C VAL A 307 -9.53 -41.18 24.86
N LEU A 308 -9.16 -42.43 24.66
CA LEU A 308 -9.67 -43.29 23.59
C LEU A 308 -10.99 -43.90 24.05
N VAL A 309 -12.07 -43.69 23.29
CA VAL A 309 -13.39 -44.27 23.60
C VAL A 309 -13.79 -45.24 22.50
N ASP A 310 -13.49 -46.52 22.72
CA ASP A 310 -13.83 -47.61 21.81
C ASP A 310 -15.32 -47.94 21.90
N ASP A 311 -16.05 -47.68 20.82
CA ASP A 311 -17.50 -47.82 20.70
C ASP A 311 -17.92 -49.22 20.23
N ALA A 312 -17.36 -50.24 20.90
CA ALA A 312 -17.51 -51.66 20.56
C ALA A 312 -17.02 -52.00 19.14
N SER A 313 -15.77 -51.64 18.82
CA SER A 313 -15.11 -52.01 17.56
C SER A 313 -15.10 -53.54 17.37
N THR A 314 -15.28 -53.98 16.12
CA THR A 314 -15.35 -55.40 15.75
C THR A 314 -14.01 -55.96 15.26
N ASP A 315 -13.05 -55.08 14.98
CA ASP A 315 -11.70 -55.45 14.53
C ASP A 315 -10.81 -55.84 15.74
N PRO A 316 -10.40 -57.12 15.88
CA PRO A 316 -9.56 -57.57 16.99
C PRO A 316 -8.14 -57.00 16.93
N GLU A 317 -7.62 -56.67 15.76
CA GLU A 317 -6.27 -56.10 15.61
C GLU A 317 -6.25 -54.63 16.06
N LEU A 318 -7.32 -53.89 15.79
CA LEU A 318 -7.55 -52.57 16.36
C LEU A 318 -7.68 -52.64 17.89
N ALA A 319 -8.47 -53.56 18.43
CA ALA A 319 -8.62 -53.72 19.88
C ALA A 319 -7.27 -53.97 20.56
N ALA A 320 -6.46 -54.89 20.00
CA ALA A 320 -5.11 -55.17 20.48
C ALA A 320 -4.17 -53.97 20.34
N TYR A 321 -4.31 -53.15 19.30
CA TYR A 321 -3.56 -51.90 19.17
C TYR A 321 -3.92 -50.89 20.27
N LEU A 322 -5.21 -50.67 20.53
CA LEU A 322 -5.66 -49.74 21.57
C LEU A 322 -5.18 -50.17 22.97
N ASP A 323 -5.22 -51.47 23.28
CA ASP A 323 -4.67 -52.01 24.53
C ASP A 323 -3.17 -51.72 24.65
N ARG A 324 -2.39 -52.03 23.60
CA ARG A 324 -0.95 -51.75 23.58
C ARG A 324 -0.65 -50.27 23.78
N VAL A 325 -1.38 -49.38 23.13
CA VAL A 325 -1.16 -47.92 23.27
C VAL A 325 -1.46 -47.46 24.70
N ALA A 326 -2.58 -47.92 25.28
CA ALA A 326 -2.98 -47.57 26.64
C ALA A 326 -2.00 -48.10 27.70
N GLU A 327 -1.44 -49.31 27.50
CA GLU A 327 -0.43 -49.89 28.39
C GLU A 327 0.94 -49.20 28.24
N SER A 328 1.31 -48.84 27.01
CA SER A 328 2.66 -48.32 26.70
C SER A 328 2.83 -46.82 27.02
N HIS A 329 1.74 -46.07 27.18
CA HIS A 329 1.78 -44.62 27.35
C HIS A 329 0.94 -44.18 28.56
N ALA A 330 1.62 -43.71 29.62
CA ALA A 330 0.99 -43.22 30.84
C ALA A 330 -0.10 -42.13 30.66
N PRO A 331 -0.04 -41.19 29.69
CA PRO A 331 -1.10 -40.21 29.47
C PRO A 331 -2.27 -40.73 28.63
N VAL A 332 -2.38 -42.03 28.35
CA VAL A 332 -3.49 -42.60 27.56
C VAL A 332 -4.48 -43.33 28.46
N ARG A 333 -5.77 -43.09 28.25
CA ARG A 333 -6.88 -43.76 28.94
C ARG A 333 -7.82 -44.38 27.92
N LEU A 334 -8.04 -45.69 28.02
CA LEU A 334 -8.99 -46.42 27.18
C LEU A 334 -10.32 -46.64 27.91
N LEU A 335 -11.43 -46.26 27.27
CA LEU A 335 -12.80 -46.53 27.70
C LEU A 335 -13.47 -47.41 26.64
N ARG A 336 -14.11 -48.51 27.05
CA ARG A 336 -14.84 -49.42 26.14
C ARG A 336 -16.34 -49.37 26.39
N ASN A 337 -17.13 -49.16 25.34
CA ASN A 337 -18.59 -49.31 25.40
C ASN A 337 -18.95 -50.80 25.25
N ALA A 338 -20.01 -51.24 25.92
CA ALA A 338 -20.49 -52.63 25.83
C ALA A 338 -21.24 -52.92 24.51
N ALA A 339 -21.72 -51.87 23.83
CA ALA A 339 -22.40 -51.92 22.55
C ALA A 339 -22.12 -50.61 21.80
N ASN A 340 -22.29 -50.60 20.47
CA ASN A 340 -22.15 -49.39 19.67
C ASN A 340 -23.24 -48.37 20.03
N LEU A 341 -22.84 -47.25 20.63
CA LEU A 341 -23.72 -46.17 21.11
C LEU A 341 -23.86 -45.02 20.10
N GLY A 342 -23.04 -45.01 19.05
CA GLY A 342 -22.96 -43.93 18.07
C GLY A 342 -22.10 -42.76 18.54
N PHE A 343 -21.72 -41.89 17.59
CA PHE A 343 -20.73 -40.83 17.81
C PHE A 343 -21.08 -39.92 19.00
N VAL A 344 -22.31 -39.40 19.07
CA VAL A 344 -22.72 -38.40 20.06
C VAL A 344 -22.57 -38.92 21.49
N ARG A 345 -23.08 -40.12 21.76
CA ARG A 345 -23.02 -40.74 23.10
C ARG A 345 -21.59 -41.11 23.48
N THR A 346 -20.81 -41.60 22.52
CA THR A 346 -19.40 -41.96 22.71
C THR A 346 -18.54 -40.73 22.98
N ALA A 347 -18.70 -39.65 22.20
CA ALA A 347 -18.05 -38.35 22.42
C ALA A 347 -18.42 -37.76 23.79
N ASN A 348 -19.70 -37.75 24.14
CA ASN A 348 -20.17 -37.28 25.45
C ASN A 348 -19.59 -38.09 26.62
N ARG A 349 -19.47 -39.42 26.47
CA ARG A 349 -18.83 -40.27 27.50
C ARG A 349 -17.37 -39.87 27.71
N GLY A 350 -16.64 -39.60 26.64
CA GLY A 350 -15.26 -39.09 26.72
C GLY A 350 -15.18 -37.70 27.34
N MET A 351 -16.01 -36.75 26.89
CA MET A 351 -16.05 -35.39 27.45
C MET A 351 -16.37 -35.37 28.95
N ARG A 352 -17.29 -36.23 29.41
CA ARG A 352 -17.63 -36.37 30.84
C ARG A 352 -16.45 -36.88 31.69
N ALA A 353 -15.47 -37.54 31.09
CA ALA A 353 -14.29 -38.03 31.80
C ALA A 353 -13.24 -36.94 32.08
N ALA A 354 -13.40 -35.74 31.50
CA ALA A 354 -12.44 -34.64 31.59
C ALA A 354 -12.29 -34.07 33.01
N GLY A 355 -13.35 -34.07 33.82
CA GLY A 355 -13.26 -33.76 35.26
C GLY A 355 -12.66 -32.38 35.59
N GLY A 356 -13.05 -31.33 34.86
CA GLY A 356 -12.55 -29.97 35.05
C GLY A 356 -11.34 -29.60 34.18
N ARG A 357 -10.93 -30.51 33.28
CA ARG A 357 -9.96 -30.28 32.21
C ARG A 357 -10.67 -29.75 30.97
N ASP A 358 -9.94 -28.99 30.15
CA ASP A 358 -10.42 -28.63 28.82
C ASP A 358 -10.52 -29.89 27.95
N VAL A 359 -11.33 -29.85 26.90
CA VAL A 359 -11.52 -30.98 26.00
C VAL A 359 -11.14 -30.61 24.58
N LEU A 360 -10.28 -31.41 23.96
CA LEU A 360 -10.15 -31.44 22.51
C LEU A 360 -10.87 -32.67 21.98
N LEU A 361 -12.06 -32.48 21.41
CA LEU A 361 -12.74 -33.55 20.68
C LEU A 361 -12.07 -33.70 19.31
N LEU A 362 -11.55 -34.88 19.03
CA LEU A 362 -10.77 -35.16 17.83
C LEU A 362 -11.30 -36.45 17.17
N ASN A 363 -11.68 -36.37 15.89
CA ASN A 363 -12.10 -37.55 15.16
C ASN A 363 -10.92 -38.51 14.92
N SER A 364 -11.24 -39.81 14.86
CA SER A 364 -10.25 -40.87 14.66
C SER A 364 -9.59 -40.87 13.27
N ASP A 365 -10.13 -40.11 12.31
CA ASP A 365 -9.65 -39.99 10.93
C ASP A 365 -8.91 -38.67 10.67
N THR A 366 -8.22 -38.17 11.70
CA THR A 366 -7.44 -36.93 11.64
C THR A 366 -5.95 -37.16 11.78
N ILE A 367 -5.14 -36.24 11.25
CA ILE A 367 -3.69 -36.20 11.46
C ILE A 367 -3.34 -34.79 11.93
N VAL A 368 -2.91 -34.66 13.18
CA VAL A 368 -2.52 -33.37 13.78
C VAL A 368 -1.08 -33.02 13.42
N THR A 369 -0.74 -31.72 13.46
CA THR A 369 0.60 -31.21 13.14
C THR A 369 1.27 -30.57 14.36
N ALA A 370 2.56 -30.25 14.25
CA ALA A 370 3.33 -29.67 15.34
C ALA A 370 2.70 -28.40 15.94
N GLY A 371 2.56 -28.38 17.28
CA GLY A 371 2.02 -27.24 18.04
C GLY A 371 0.50 -27.14 18.05
N PHE A 372 -0.24 -28.11 17.51
CA PHE A 372 -1.71 -28.07 17.43
C PHE A 372 -2.38 -27.77 18.77
N LEU A 373 -2.00 -28.48 19.83
CA LEU A 373 -2.66 -28.37 21.13
C LEU A 373 -2.38 -27.02 21.79
N ASP A 374 -1.11 -26.61 21.84
CA ASP A 374 -0.68 -25.36 22.47
C ASP A 374 -1.31 -24.14 21.79
N ARG A 375 -1.39 -24.13 20.44
CA ARG A 375 -1.97 -23.01 19.70
C ARG A 375 -3.50 -22.98 19.74
N LEU A 376 -4.17 -24.14 19.74
CA LEU A 376 -5.61 -24.23 19.99
C LEU A 376 -5.96 -23.68 21.38
N GLN A 377 -5.21 -24.09 22.42
CA GLN A 377 -5.36 -23.59 23.77
C GLN A 377 -5.06 -22.08 23.85
N ALA A 378 -3.97 -21.61 23.23
CA ALA A 378 -3.64 -20.18 23.19
C ALA A 378 -4.69 -19.33 22.44
N CYS A 379 -5.38 -19.92 21.46
CA CYS A 379 -6.51 -19.29 20.78
C CYS A 379 -7.76 -19.26 21.68
N ALA A 380 -8.04 -20.35 22.41
CA ALA A 380 -9.18 -20.43 23.32
C ALA A 380 -9.09 -19.43 24.49
N TYR A 381 -7.87 -19.16 24.98
CA TYR A 381 -7.61 -18.21 26.07
C TYR A 381 -7.16 -16.82 25.59
N ALA A 382 -7.28 -16.54 24.29
CA ALA A 382 -7.01 -15.23 23.71
C ALA A 382 -7.90 -14.11 24.27
N ASP A 383 -9.17 -14.47 24.43
CA ASP A 383 -10.28 -13.60 24.80
C ASP A 383 -11.12 -14.39 25.80
N HIS A 384 -11.51 -13.75 26.91
CA HIS A 384 -12.39 -14.33 27.92
C HIS A 384 -13.68 -14.92 27.35
N ARG A 385 -14.20 -14.40 26.23
CA ARG A 385 -15.41 -14.88 25.56
C ARG A 385 -15.19 -16.06 24.62
N THR A 386 -13.96 -16.35 24.21
CA THR A 386 -13.69 -17.49 23.32
C THR A 386 -13.85 -18.78 24.13
N GLY A 387 -14.78 -19.61 23.68
CA GLY A 387 -15.15 -20.85 24.36
C GLY A 387 -14.84 -22.11 23.56
N ILE A 388 -14.97 -22.02 22.24
CA ILE A 388 -14.84 -23.16 21.32
C ILE A 388 -13.90 -22.76 20.17
N VAL A 389 -12.96 -23.63 19.80
CA VAL A 389 -11.97 -23.35 18.74
C VAL A 389 -11.84 -24.52 17.78
N SER A 390 -11.81 -24.24 16.48
CA SER A 390 -11.42 -25.20 15.44
C SER A 390 -10.13 -24.77 14.72
N PRO A 391 -9.32 -25.70 14.21
CA PRO A 391 -8.20 -25.40 13.33
C PRO A 391 -8.60 -25.33 11.85
N LEU A 392 -7.67 -24.91 10.99
CA LEU A 392 -7.80 -25.07 9.54
C LEU A 392 -7.61 -26.54 9.13
N SER A 393 -8.20 -26.95 8.00
CA SER A 393 -8.10 -28.32 7.48
C SER A 393 -8.17 -28.40 5.95
N ASN A 394 -7.87 -29.56 5.38
CA ASN A 394 -8.14 -29.84 3.96
C ASN A 394 -9.62 -29.93 3.63
N ASN A 395 -10.44 -30.43 4.56
CA ASN A 395 -11.84 -30.75 4.30
C ASN A 395 -12.70 -30.51 5.55
N ALA A 396 -13.03 -29.25 5.82
CA ALA A 396 -13.75 -28.81 7.02
C ALA A 396 -14.70 -27.63 6.74
N THR A 397 -15.45 -27.68 5.64
CA THR A 397 -16.45 -26.67 5.27
C THR A 397 -15.89 -25.24 5.33
N ILE A 398 -16.26 -24.43 6.33
CA ILE A 398 -15.79 -23.04 6.50
C ILE A 398 -14.32 -22.93 6.93
N CYS A 399 -13.72 -24.00 7.47
CA CYS A 399 -12.32 -24.06 7.91
C CYS A 399 -11.39 -24.70 6.85
N SER A 400 -11.90 -24.95 5.63
CA SER A 400 -11.14 -25.60 4.56
C SER A 400 -10.14 -24.64 3.92
N VAL A 401 -8.90 -25.08 3.74
CA VAL A 401 -7.82 -24.31 3.11
C VAL A 401 -7.06 -25.11 2.05
N PRO A 402 -6.56 -24.47 0.98
CA PRO A 402 -6.66 -23.03 0.67
C PRO A 402 -8.00 -22.59 0.07
N GLU A 403 -8.84 -23.51 -0.42
CA GLU A 403 -10.16 -23.19 -0.95
C GLU A 403 -11.26 -23.57 0.05
N ILE A 404 -12.12 -22.61 0.36
CA ILE A 404 -13.21 -22.78 1.31
C ILE A 404 -14.33 -23.68 0.76
N GLY A 405 -14.93 -24.50 1.60
CA GLY A 405 -16.13 -25.28 1.25
C GLY A 405 -15.91 -26.50 0.35
N GLN A 406 -14.67 -26.85 0.00
CA GLN A 406 -14.37 -28.02 -0.82
C GLN A 406 -13.18 -28.82 -0.26
N ALA A 407 -12.97 -30.03 -0.77
CA ALA A 407 -11.83 -30.85 -0.41
C ALA A 407 -10.54 -30.31 -1.05
N ASN A 408 -9.50 -30.14 -0.23
CA ASN A 408 -8.18 -29.63 -0.64
C ASN A 408 -7.11 -30.70 -0.46
N PRO A 409 -6.64 -31.39 -1.51
CA PRO A 409 -5.57 -32.36 -1.37
C PRO A 409 -4.28 -31.68 -0.86
N ILE A 410 -3.46 -32.44 -0.13
CA ILE A 410 -2.12 -31.96 0.25
C ILE A 410 -1.33 -31.65 -1.04
N PRO A 411 -0.71 -30.47 -1.16
CA PRO A 411 0.01 -30.10 -2.37
C PRO A 411 1.11 -31.11 -2.73
N GLU A 412 1.29 -31.36 -4.03
CA GLU A 412 2.35 -32.25 -4.53
C GLU A 412 3.73 -31.84 -3.98
N GLY A 413 4.51 -32.84 -3.55
CA GLY A 413 5.83 -32.64 -2.93
C GLY A 413 5.79 -32.20 -1.45
N SER A 414 4.61 -32.11 -0.82
CA SER A 414 4.46 -31.76 0.60
C SER A 414 3.97 -32.94 1.44
N THR A 415 4.41 -33.01 2.70
CA THR A 415 3.84 -33.86 3.74
C THR A 415 2.78 -33.08 4.52
N VAL A 416 2.00 -33.78 5.37
CA VAL A 416 1.04 -33.12 6.28
C VAL A 416 1.77 -32.13 7.21
N ASP A 417 2.94 -32.52 7.72
CA ASP A 417 3.75 -31.67 8.59
C ASP A 417 4.34 -30.47 7.87
N SER A 418 4.89 -30.64 6.66
CA SER A 418 5.46 -29.51 5.92
C SER A 418 4.38 -28.53 5.46
N PHE A 419 3.18 -29.02 5.14
CA PHE A 419 2.05 -28.15 4.83
C PHE A 419 1.51 -27.45 6.08
N GLY A 420 1.45 -28.13 7.23
CA GLY A 420 1.11 -27.49 8.50
C GLY A 420 2.10 -26.40 8.92
N ALA A 421 3.40 -26.61 8.69
CA ALA A 421 4.42 -25.60 8.88
C ALA A 421 4.25 -24.40 7.93
N LEU A 422 3.85 -24.63 6.68
CA LEU A 422 3.53 -23.55 5.73
C LEU A 422 2.32 -22.74 6.18
N VAL A 423 1.24 -23.40 6.63
CA VAL A 423 0.04 -22.73 7.16
C VAL A 423 0.43 -21.86 8.36
N ALA A 424 1.14 -22.41 9.34
CA ALA A 424 1.67 -21.67 10.48
C ALA A 424 2.59 -20.51 10.08
N GLY A 425 3.48 -20.74 9.10
CA GLY A 425 4.40 -19.77 8.53
C GLY A 425 3.73 -18.68 7.69
N SER A 426 2.47 -18.89 7.29
CA SER A 426 1.64 -17.93 6.56
C SER A 426 0.63 -17.21 7.46
N SER A 427 0.48 -17.61 8.73
CA SER A 427 -0.51 -16.99 9.60
C SER A 427 -0.25 -15.50 9.80
N LEU A 428 -1.32 -14.70 9.69
CA LEU A 428 -1.38 -13.28 10.00
C LEU A 428 -1.69 -13.02 11.49
N GLY A 429 -1.67 -14.07 12.33
CA GLY A 429 -2.04 -13.98 13.75
C GLY A 429 -3.50 -13.60 13.97
N LEU A 430 -4.37 -13.83 12.98
CA LEU A 430 -5.81 -13.57 13.07
C LEU A 430 -6.49 -14.70 13.83
N ARG A 431 -7.53 -14.34 14.60
CA ARG A 431 -8.40 -15.27 15.33
C ARG A 431 -9.87 -14.92 15.04
N PRO A 432 -10.32 -15.09 13.79
CA PRO A 432 -11.65 -14.66 13.39
C PRO A 432 -12.72 -15.48 14.11
N GLU A 433 -13.81 -14.81 14.48
CA GLU A 433 -15.01 -15.48 14.99
C GLU A 433 -15.64 -16.31 13.87
N ILE A 434 -16.04 -17.55 14.18
CA ILE A 434 -16.74 -18.45 13.27
C ILE A 434 -18.15 -18.72 13.80
N VAL A 435 -19.11 -18.82 12.88
CA VAL A 435 -20.53 -19.05 13.24
C VAL A 435 -20.75 -20.41 13.91
N THR A 436 -19.84 -21.35 13.69
CA THR A 436 -19.81 -22.68 14.31
C THR A 436 -18.42 -23.29 14.19
N ALA A 437 -18.02 -24.08 15.18
CA ALA A 437 -16.84 -24.96 15.09
C ALA A 437 -17.18 -26.23 14.28
N VAL A 438 -16.16 -26.90 13.74
CA VAL A 438 -16.33 -28.11 12.92
C VAL A 438 -15.88 -29.33 13.72
N GLY A 439 -16.77 -30.33 13.83
CA GLY A 439 -16.65 -31.45 14.77
C GLY A 439 -15.46 -32.39 14.60
N PHE A 440 -14.72 -32.32 13.48
CA PHE A 440 -13.53 -33.15 13.25
C PHE A 440 -12.40 -32.86 14.24
N CYS A 441 -12.30 -31.61 14.70
CA CYS A 441 -11.31 -31.14 15.66
C CYS A 441 -11.86 -29.89 16.35
N MET A 442 -12.33 -30.05 17.58
CA MET A 442 -13.03 -29.02 18.35
C MET A 442 -12.47 -28.93 19.76
N TYR A 443 -11.77 -27.83 20.06
CA TYR A 443 -11.32 -27.49 21.40
C TYR A 443 -12.46 -26.79 22.15
N VAL A 444 -12.73 -27.21 23.38
CA VAL A 444 -13.81 -26.72 24.23
C VAL A 444 -13.26 -26.47 25.63
N ARG A 445 -13.43 -25.25 26.13
CA ARG A 445 -13.04 -24.92 27.51
C ARG A 445 -13.95 -25.61 28.53
N ASP A 446 -13.38 -25.97 29.68
CA ASP A 446 -14.11 -26.56 30.80
C ASP A 446 -15.32 -25.69 31.20
N ALA A 447 -15.14 -24.37 31.21
CA ALA A 447 -16.16 -23.39 31.59
C ALA A 447 -17.35 -23.40 30.62
N VAL A 448 -17.12 -23.75 29.34
CA VAL A 448 -18.18 -23.91 28.35
C VAL A 448 -18.95 -25.20 28.63
N LEU A 449 -18.25 -26.32 28.83
CA LEU A 449 -18.90 -27.60 29.16
C LEU A 449 -19.74 -27.49 30.43
N ALA A 450 -19.21 -26.86 31.48
CA ALA A 450 -19.89 -26.65 32.75
C ALA A 450 -21.18 -25.82 32.63
N ARG A 451 -21.22 -24.84 31.70
CA ARG A 451 -22.33 -23.88 31.57
C ARG A 451 -23.31 -24.22 30.45
N VAL A 452 -22.83 -24.84 29.37
CA VAL A 452 -23.59 -25.15 28.16
C VAL A 452 -24.12 -26.59 28.18
N GLY A 453 -23.40 -27.50 28.85
CA GLY A 453 -23.67 -28.94 28.87
C GLY A 453 -22.87 -29.69 27.82
N TYR A 454 -23.38 -30.82 27.35
CA TYR A 454 -22.76 -31.68 26.34
C TYR A 454 -23.56 -31.65 25.02
N PHE A 455 -23.25 -32.53 24.07
CA PHE A 455 -24.09 -32.72 22.89
C PHE A 455 -25.45 -33.30 23.25
N ASP A 456 -26.48 -32.93 22.50
CA ASP A 456 -27.85 -33.37 22.72
C ASP A 456 -28.05 -34.80 22.17
N GLU A 457 -28.07 -35.76 23.09
CA GLU A 457 -28.18 -37.18 22.78
C GLU A 457 -29.58 -37.59 22.31
N GLU A 458 -30.62 -36.81 22.63
CA GLU A 458 -32.01 -37.12 22.30
C GLU A 458 -32.33 -36.74 20.87
N ASN A 459 -31.93 -35.53 20.45
CA ASN A 459 -32.26 -34.99 19.14
C ASN A 459 -31.29 -35.41 18.02
N PHE A 460 -30.02 -35.71 18.35
CA PHE A 460 -29.01 -36.03 17.33
C PHE A 460 -28.56 -37.49 17.33
N GLY A 461 -28.96 -38.31 18.31
CA GLY A 461 -28.86 -39.78 18.28
C GLY A 461 -27.53 -40.36 17.73
N ARG A 462 -27.52 -40.72 16.44
CA ARG A 462 -26.35 -41.31 15.74
C ARG A 462 -25.35 -40.31 15.16
N GLY A 463 -25.59 -39.00 15.26
CA GLY A 463 -24.73 -37.89 14.80
C GLY A 463 -25.41 -36.94 13.80
N TYR A 464 -24.65 -35.94 13.34
CA TYR A 464 -24.96 -34.86 12.39
C TYR A 464 -25.70 -33.65 12.97
N GLY A 465 -24.96 -32.53 13.13
CA GLY A 465 -25.50 -31.23 13.53
C GLY A 465 -25.45 -30.96 15.02
N GLU A 466 -24.97 -31.91 15.82
CA GLU A 466 -24.77 -31.80 17.27
C GLU A 466 -23.77 -30.70 17.64
N GLU A 467 -22.72 -30.53 16.84
CA GLU A 467 -21.69 -29.51 17.01
C GLU A 467 -22.26 -28.12 16.70
N ASN A 468 -23.12 -28.02 15.68
CA ASN A 468 -23.80 -26.79 15.33
C ASN A 468 -24.74 -26.35 16.45
N ASP A 469 -25.59 -27.25 16.96
CA ASP A 469 -26.46 -26.97 18.11
C ASP A 469 -25.64 -26.52 19.33
N PHE A 470 -24.55 -27.24 19.65
CA PHE A 470 -23.68 -26.92 20.78
C PHE A 470 -23.08 -25.52 20.67
N CYS A 471 -22.52 -25.17 19.50
CA CYS A 471 -22.03 -23.83 19.22
C CYS A 471 -23.14 -22.77 19.36
N GLN A 472 -24.35 -23.03 18.86
CA GLN A 472 -25.46 -22.07 19.00
C GLN A 472 -25.94 -21.91 20.45
N ARG A 473 -25.91 -22.98 21.25
CA ARG A 473 -26.19 -22.91 22.69
C ARG A 473 -25.10 -22.16 23.45
N ALA A 474 -23.84 -22.28 23.03
CA ALA A 474 -22.73 -21.51 23.59
C ALA A 474 -22.86 -20.01 23.27
N ILE A 475 -23.14 -19.66 22.01
CA ILE A 475 -23.37 -18.27 21.56
C ILE A 475 -24.52 -17.62 22.33
N ARG A 476 -25.65 -18.32 22.49
CA ARG A 476 -26.80 -17.83 23.29
C ARG A 476 -26.44 -17.55 24.76
N ARG A 477 -25.35 -18.11 25.26
CA ARG A 477 -24.84 -17.90 26.63
C ARG A 477 -23.65 -16.93 26.69
N GLY A 478 -23.34 -16.23 25.59
CA GLY A 478 -22.32 -15.17 25.52
C GLY A 478 -20.93 -15.62 25.09
N TRP A 479 -20.73 -16.92 24.84
CA TRP A 479 -19.46 -17.46 24.32
C TRP A 479 -19.34 -17.24 22.81
N THR A 480 -18.10 -17.16 22.31
CA THR A 480 -17.78 -17.09 20.88
C THR A 480 -17.04 -18.34 20.44
N ASN A 481 -17.15 -18.67 19.16
CA ASN A 481 -16.32 -19.69 18.53
C ASN A 481 -15.24 -19.01 17.69
N ALA A 482 -14.01 -19.49 17.73
CA ALA A 482 -12.89 -18.91 16.99
C ALA A 482 -12.21 -19.94 16.07
N LEU A 483 -11.54 -19.43 15.04
CA LEU A 483 -10.66 -20.20 14.16
C LEU A 483 -9.20 -19.98 14.53
N ALA A 484 -8.47 -21.06 14.79
CA ALA A 484 -7.01 -21.02 14.93
C ALA A 484 -6.36 -21.04 13.54
N CYS A 485 -6.09 -19.84 13.00
CA CYS A 485 -5.54 -19.67 11.64
C CYS A 485 -4.05 -20.02 11.49
N ASP A 486 -3.39 -20.45 12.56
CA ASP A 486 -1.99 -20.84 12.61
C ASP A 486 -1.79 -22.35 12.83
N ILE A 487 -2.87 -23.15 12.77
CA ILE A 487 -2.84 -24.61 12.90
C ILE A 487 -3.57 -25.27 11.73
N TYR A 488 -2.97 -26.38 11.27
CA TYR A 488 -3.54 -27.25 10.27
C TYR A 488 -3.71 -28.66 10.83
N VAL A 489 -4.89 -29.24 10.67
CA VAL A 489 -5.18 -30.65 10.99
C VAL A 489 -5.78 -31.29 9.75
N ARG A 490 -5.17 -32.37 9.25
CA ARG A 490 -5.72 -33.11 8.11
C ARG A 490 -6.89 -33.96 8.58
N HIS A 491 -7.94 -34.02 7.77
CA HIS A 491 -9.14 -34.83 7.96
C HIS A 491 -9.30 -35.76 6.74
N VAL A 492 -9.32 -37.08 6.95
CA VAL A 492 -9.34 -38.09 5.88
C VAL A 492 -10.77 -38.33 5.36
N GLY A 493 -11.79 -38.24 6.23
CA GLY A 493 -13.19 -38.45 5.88
C GLY A 493 -13.78 -37.48 4.86
N SER A 494 -14.87 -37.92 4.21
CA SER A 494 -15.60 -37.16 3.18
C SER A 494 -16.70 -36.27 3.76
N VAL A 495 -16.79 -35.06 3.18
CA VAL A 495 -17.82 -34.00 3.25
C VAL A 495 -18.91 -34.13 4.34
N SER A 496 -18.93 -33.15 5.27
CA SER A 496 -20.11 -32.83 6.08
C SER A 496 -21.30 -32.54 5.16
N HIS A 497 -22.41 -33.28 5.32
CA HIS A 497 -23.60 -33.17 4.48
C HIS A 497 -24.14 -31.72 4.44
N PRO A 498 -24.58 -31.19 3.28
CA PRO A 498 -25.03 -29.81 3.12
C PRO A 498 -26.43 -29.59 3.71
N GLY A 499 -26.55 -29.62 5.03
CA GLY A 499 -27.68 -29.08 5.79
C GLY A 499 -27.38 -27.64 6.22
N PHE A 500 -27.22 -26.74 5.27
CA PHE A 500 -26.73 -25.38 5.54
C PHE A 500 -27.80 -24.51 6.22
N PHE A 501 -27.53 -24.05 7.44
CA PHE A 501 -28.25 -22.90 8.01
C PHE A 501 -27.97 -21.64 7.17
N ALA A 502 -28.98 -20.79 6.97
CA ALA A 502 -28.85 -19.49 6.31
C ALA A 502 -27.69 -18.63 6.84
N ARG A 503 -27.28 -18.83 8.10
CA ARG A 503 -26.15 -18.15 8.74
C ARG A 503 -24.78 -18.56 8.19
N VAL A 504 -24.56 -19.83 7.86
CA VAL A 504 -23.27 -20.27 7.27
C VAL A 504 -23.17 -19.78 5.83
N ALA A 505 -24.29 -19.81 5.07
CA ALA A 505 -24.34 -19.20 3.74
C ALA A 505 -24.06 -17.70 3.78
N SER A 506 -24.66 -16.98 4.74
CA SER A 506 -24.37 -15.55 4.98
C SER A 506 -22.92 -15.30 5.37
N TYR A 507 -22.34 -16.14 6.23
CA TYR A 507 -20.92 -16.06 6.61
C TYR A 507 -20.00 -16.24 5.41
N LEU A 508 -20.26 -17.23 4.56
CA LEU A 508 -19.48 -17.46 3.34
C LEU A 508 -19.60 -16.28 2.36
N ALA A 509 -20.79 -15.71 2.21
CA ALA A 509 -21.03 -14.54 1.35
C ALA A 509 -20.25 -13.29 1.80
N GLN A 510 -20.04 -13.12 3.10
CA GLN A 510 -19.25 -12.01 3.67
C GLN A 510 -17.74 -12.19 3.51
N ARG A 511 -17.27 -13.40 3.13
CA ARG A 511 -15.84 -13.77 2.97
C ARG A 511 -14.91 -13.29 4.11
N PRO A 512 -15.28 -13.45 5.40
CA PRO A 512 -14.47 -12.96 6.54
C PRO A 512 -13.11 -13.65 6.65
N LEU A 513 -12.95 -14.83 6.06
CA LEU A 513 -11.70 -15.58 6.02
C LEU A 513 -10.87 -15.30 4.74
N ALA A 514 -11.27 -14.35 3.88
CA ALA A 514 -10.52 -14.03 2.67
C ALA A 514 -9.04 -13.70 2.97
N PRO A 515 -8.67 -12.92 4.00
CA PRO A 515 -7.26 -12.66 4.29
C PRO A 515 -6.43 -13.92 4.57
N VAL A 516 -7.02 -14.92 5.24
CA VAL A 516 -6.35 -16.18 5.57
C VAL A 516 -6.13 -17.01 4.30
N HIS A 517 -7.16 -17.16 3.48
CA HIS A 517 -7.09 -17.93 2.23
C HIS A 517 -6.15 -17.29 1.21
N GLU A 518 -6.30 -16.00 0.96
CA GLU A 518 -5.48 -15.28 -0.03
C GLU A 518 -4.01 -15.26 0.39
N ASN A 519 -3.70 -15.03 1.67
CA ASN A 519 -2.31 -15.06 2.13
C ASN A 519 -1.68 -16.46 2.06
N LEU A 520 -2.45 -17.51 2.35
CA LEU A 520 -1.97 -18.89 2.18
C LEU A 520 -1.75 -19.23 0.70
N LYS A 521 -2.59 -18.75 -0.22
CA LYS A 521 -2.38 -18.90 -1.67
C LYS A 521 -1.09 -18.22 -2.11
N LEU A 522 -0.77 -17.03 -1.60
CA LEU A 522 0.51 -16.37 -1.84
C LEU A 522 1.69 -17.18 -1.27
N ALA A 523 1.56 -17.70 -0.04
CA ALA A 523 2.59 -18.56 0.56
C ALA A 523 2.82 -19.85 -0.22
N LEU A 524 1.75 -20.48 -0.72
CA LEU A 524 1.80 -21.66 -1.59
C LEU A 524 2.54 -21.39 -2.90
N ARG A 525 2.35 -20.21 -3.51
CA ARG A 525 3.10 -19.79 -4.71
C ARG A 525 4.58 -19.60 -4.42
N ARG A 526 4.92 -19.15 -3.21
CA ARG A 526 6.31 -18.90 -2.76
C ARG A 526 6.99 -20.14 -2.15
N ARG A 527 6.29 -21.28 -2.00
CA ARG A 527 6.78 -22.46 -1.25
C ARG A 527 8.07 -23.07 -1.81
N THR A 528 8.29 -22.94 -3.12
CA THR A 528 9.46 -23.48 -3.83
C THR A 528 10.45 -22.37 -4.25
N ALA A 529 10.27 -21.14 -3.76
CA ALA A 529 10.94 -19.98 -4.32
C ALA A 529 12.43 -19.90 -3.95
N ALA A 530 13.26 -19.65 -4.97
CA ALA A 530 14.67 -19.34 -4.87
C ALA A 530 14.89 -17.88 -4.38
N PRO A 531 16.14 -17.43 -4.12
CA PRO A 531 16.41 -16.08 -3.63
C PRO A 531 15.82 -15.00 -4.56
N GLY A 532 15.25 -13.94 -3.99
CA GLY A 532 14.60 -12.88 -4.77
C GLY A 532 15.60 -11.89 -5.38
N LEU A 533 15.47 -11.59 -6.66
CA LEU A 533 16.13 -10.47 -7.34
C LEU A 533 15.19 -9.27 -7.39
N LEU A 534 15.60 -8.10 -6.90
CA LEU A 534 14.85 -6.85 -7.04
C LEU A 534 15.36 -6.05 -8.23
N MET A 535 14.50 -5.67 -9.17
CA MET A 535 14.84 -4.76 -10.26
C MET A 535 14.24 -3.38 -10.00
N LEU A 536 15.06 -2.33 -9.97
CA LEU A 536 14.56 -0.95 -9.86
C LEU A 536 14.37 -0.36 -11.25
N LEU A 537 13.13 -0.04 -11.61
CA LEU A 537 12.75 0.47 -12.92
C LEU A 537 11.96 1.78 -12.78
N HIS A 538 11.99 2.64 -13.80
CA HIS A 538 11.39 3.96 -13.73
C HIS A 538 9.94 4.02 -14.25
N ALA A 539 9.51 3.01 -15.01
CA ALA A 539 8.17 2.87 -15.55
C ALA A 539 7.75 1.37 -15.58
N PRO A 540 6.45 1.04 -15.72
CA PRO A 540 6.00 -0.35 -15.78
C PRO A 540 6.50 -1.06 -17.03
N PHE A 541 6.85 -2.33 -16.87
CA PHE A 541 7.30 -3.16 -17.98
C PHE A 541 6.18 -3.88 -18.71
N ASP A 542 4.92 -3.78 -18.26
CA ASP A 542 3.74 -4.49 -18.78
C ASP A 542 2.78 -3.58 -19.56
N GLU A 543 3.05 -2.27 -19.61
CA GLU A 543 2.39 -1.31 -20.49
C GLU A 543 3.21 -1.12 -21.80
N PRO A 544 2.66 -0.48 -22.85
CA PRO A 544 3.46 0.03 -23.96
C PRO A 544 4.53 0.99 -23.42
N GLY A 545 5.80 0.57 -23.45
CA GLY A 545 6.93 1.25 -22.82
C GLY A 545 8.08 1.53 -23.79
N GLY A 546 9.16 2.11 -23.28
CA GLY A 546 10.39 2.36 -24.03
C GLY A 546 11.30 1.13 -24.12
N GLY A 547 12.52 1.35 -24.63
CA GLY A 547 13.50 0.28 -24.81
C GLY A 547 13.91 -0.39 -23.49
N THR A 548 13.97 0.36 -22.38
CA THR A 548 14.33 -0.15 -21.06
C THR A 548 13.27 -1.12 -20.52
N GLU A 549 11.99 -0.77 -20.66
CA GLU A 549 10.85 -1.60 -20.24
C GLU A 549 10.82 -2.91 -21.05
N HIS A 550 11.06 -2.82 -22.36
CA HIS A 550 11.17 -3.98 -23.23
C HIS A 550 12.33 -4.89 -22.84
N HIS A 551 13.50 -4.32 -22.55
CA HIS A 551 14.64 -5.08 -22.10
C HIS A 551 14.37 -5.82 -20.77
N VAL A 552 13.74 -5.16 -19.80
CA VAL A 552 13.37 -5.81 -18.53
C VAL A 552 12.36 -6.93 -18.76
N ARG A 553 11.33 -6.70 -19.60
CA ARG A 553 10.34 -7.73 -19.99
C ARG A 553 11.03 -8.95 -20.61
N ASP A 554 11.92 -8.73 -21.56
CA ASP A 554 12.68 -9.79 -22.24
C ASP A 554 13.52 -10.59 -21.24
N LEU A 555 14.21 -9.91 -20.31
CA LEU A 555 15.01 -10.56 -19.27
C LEU A 555 14.16 -11.39 -18.29
N LEU A 556 13.01 -10.88 -17.86
CA LEU A 556 12.10 -11.61 -16.98
C LEU A 556 11.70 -12.95 -17.60
N GLN A 557 11.48 -12.99 -18.92
CA GLN A 557 11.04 -14.18 -19.63
C GLN A 557 12.18 -15.15 -19.98
N THR A 558 13.40 -14.66 -20.21
CA THR A 558 14.49 -15.45 -20.82
C THR A 558 15.68 -15.73 -19.89
N ALA A 559 15.95 -14.89 -18.89
CA ALA A 559 17.12 -15.06 -18.01
C ALA A 559 17.04 -16.32 -17.14
N GLY A 560 15.84 -16.88 -16.92
CA GLY A 560 15.64 -18.08 -16.12
C GLY A 560 15.80 -17.84 -14.62
N VAL A 561 15.66 -16.60 -14.16
CA VAL A 561 15.71 -16.27 -12.72
C VAL A 561 14.42 -16.77 -12.06
N PRO A 562 14.48 -17.64 -11.03
CA PRO A 562 13.28 -18.28 -10.49
C PRO A 562 12.28 -17.30 -9.87
N ARG A 563 12.77 -16.17 -9.34
CA ARG A 563 11.94 -15.16 -8.67
C ARG A 563 12.52 -13.76 -8.84
N VAL A 564 11.75 -12.87 -9.44
CA VAL A 564 12.11 -11.47 -9.64
C VAL A 564 10.98 -10.58 -9.12
N VAL A 565 11.34 -9.49 -8.45
CA VAL A 565 10.42 -8.43 -8.05
C VAL A 565 10.84 -7.16 -8.79
N VAL A 566 9.96 -6.57 -9.59
CA VAL A 566 10.21 -5.29 -10.26
C VAL A 566 9.56 -4.19 -9.45
N ALA A 567 10.33 -3.19 -9.04
CA ALA A 567 9.84 -2.02 -8.32
C ALA A 567 9.77 -0.80 -9.24
N VAL A 568 8.65 -0.08 -9.20
CA VAL A 568 8.40 1.13 -9.99
C VAL A 568 7.74 2.19 -9.10
N PRO A 569 8.35 3.38 -8.94
CA PRO A 569 7.71 4.50 -8.24
C PRO A 569 6.55 5.04 -9.09
N ARG A 570 5.37 5.13 -8.49
CA ARG A 570 4.13 5.65 -9.10
C ARG A 570 3.58 6.78 -8.24
N GLU A 571 2.67 7.58 -8.81
CA GLU A 571 2.04 8.70 -8.10
C GLU A 571 1.40 8.30 -6.76
N ASP A 572 0.89 7.07 -6.67
CA ASP A 572 0.11 6.52 -5.58
C ASP A 572 0.88 5.54 -4.68
N GLY A 573 2.18 5.37 -4.90
CA GLY A 573 3.03 4.50 -4.07
C GLY A 573 4.20 3.88 -4.83
N LEU A 574 4.92 3.00 -4.15
CA LEU A 574 5.90 2.11 -4.77
C LEU A 574 5.19 0.82 -5.20
N GLU A 575 5.02 0.65 -6.51
CA GLU A 575 4.46 -0.55 -7.11
C GLU A 575 5.53 -1.63 -7.21
N LEU A 576 5.19 -2.85 -6.82
CA LEU A 576 6.06 -4.02 -6.81
C LEU A 576 5.36 -5.14 -7.55
N THR A 577 5.98 -5.65 -8.61
CA THR A 577 5.44 -6.78 -9.40
C THR A 577 6.34 -7.99 -9.22
N GLU A 578 5.84 -9.02 -8.57
CA GLU A 578 6.52 -10.29 -8.34
C GLU A 578 6.23 -11.28 -9.47
N VAL A 579 7.30 -11.73 -10.13
CA VAL A 579 7.28 -12.68 -11.25
C VAL A 579 7.99 -13.96 -10.83
N MET A 580 7.30 -15.08 -10.98
CA MET A 580 7.79 -16.42 -10.64
C MET A 580 8.08 -17.22 -11.92
N GLY A 581 9.28 -17.76 -12.05
CA GLY A 581 9.69 -18.61 -13.19
C GLY A 581 9.51 -17.95 -14.56
N GLY A 582 9.63 -16.62 -14.65
CA GLY A 582 9.44 -15.85 -15.88
C GLY A 582 7.99 -15.76 -16.41
N ARG A 583 7.00 -16.18 -15.60
CA ARG A 583 5.59 -16.22 -15.98
C ARG A 583 4.84 -14.91 -15.72
N LEU A 584 4.83 -14.02 -16.71
CA LEU A 584 4.18 -12.71 -16.61
C LEU A 584 2.65 -12.78 -16.46
N ASP A 585 2.00 -13.79 -17.04
CA ASP A 585 0.56 -14.07 -16.94
C ASP A 585 0.07 -14.32 -15.50
N SER A 586 0.99 -14.71 -14.62
CA SER A 586 0.71 -15.07 -13.23
C SER A 586 1.34 -14.13 -12.21
N ALA A 587 1.89 -12.99 -12.68
CA ALA A 587 2.57 -12.02 -11.83
C ALA A 587 1.64 -11.45 -10.75
N VAL A 588 2.19 -11.23 -9.56
CA VAL A 588 1.44 -10.69 -8.41
C VAL A 588 1.89 -9.27 -8.13
N ARG A 589 0.95 -8.33 -8.05
CA ARG A 589 1.24 -6.93 -7.75
C ARG A 589 1.04 -6.63 -6.27
N TYR A 590 1.89 -5.75 -5.77
CA TYR A 590 1.88 -5.21 -4.41
C TYR A 590 2.10 -3.71 -4.49
N ARG A 591 1.63 -2.98 -3.49
CA ARG A 591 1.83 -1.54 -3.37
C ARG A 591 2.27 -1.18 -1.97
N LEU A 592 3.35 -0.41 -1.87
CA LEU A 592 3.76 0.23 -0.63
C LEU A 592 3.39 1.71 -0.73
N PRO A 593 2.56 2.25 0.19
CA PRO A 593 2.16 3.65 0.13
C PRO A 593 3.38 4.56 0.33
N LEU A 594 3.39 5.67 -0.40
CA LEU A 594 4.36 6.75 -0.25
C LEU A 594 3.64 7.99 0.31
N ALA A 595 4.36 8.84 1.03
CA ALA A 595 3.78 10.05 1.61
C ALA A 595 3.36 11.06 0.54
N GLU A 596 4.16 11.14 -0.54
CA GLU A 596 3.94 12.02 -1.68
C GLU A 596 4.31 11.31 -2.98
N SER A 597 3.72 11.76 -4.08
CA SER A 597 4.07 11.28 -5.42
C SER A 597 5.56 11.51 -5.72
N PRO A 598 6.27 10.54 -6.32
CA PRO A 598 7.68 10.68 -6.66
C PRO A 598 7.88 11.74 -7.74
N GLY A 599 8.85 12.63 -7.52
CA GLY A 599 9.28 13.62 -8.51
C GLY A 599 10.37 13.11 -9.45
N ARG A 600 10.78 13.93 -10.42
CA ARG A 600 11.95 13.65 -11.29
C ARG A 600 13.22 14.24 -10.69
N PHE A 601 14.36 13.62 -10.99
CA PHE A 601 15.69 14.10 -10.61
C PHE A 601 15.92 14.27 -9.10
N MET A 602 15.28 13.39 -8.32
CA MET A 602 15.41 13.36 -6.87
C MET A 602 16.82 12.91 -6.48
N HIS A 603 17.47 13.64 -5.57
CA HIS A 603 18.72 13.18 -5.00
C HIS A 603 18.47 12.32 -3.76
N GLU A 604 17.51 12.70 -2.90
CA GLU A 604 17.17 12.02 -1.65
C GLU A 604 15.63 12.03 -1.43
N ARG A 605 15.07 10.94 -0.89
CA ARG A 605 13.63 10.83 -0.53
C ARG A 605 13.41 9.69 0.47
N ARG A 606 13.25 10.03 1.74
CA ARG A 606 13.30 9.07 2.87
C ARG A 606 12.19 8.02 2.85
N ASP A 607 10.96 8.36 2.49
CA ASP A 607 9.84 7.41 2.42
C ASP A 607 10.02 6.37 1.28
N ILE A 608 10.59 6.76 0.12
CA ILE A 608 10.96 5.81 -0.96
C ILE A 608 12.09 4.89 -0.47
N GLU A 609 13.11 5.47 0.17
CA GLU A 609 14.21 4.71 0.77
C GLU A 609 13.71 3.70 1.81
N GLN A 610 12.76 4.09 2.66
CA GLN A 610 12.09 3.20 3.61
C GLN A 610 11.24 2.14 2.91
N ALA A 611 10.54 2.49 1.83
CA ALA A 611 9.77 1.54 1.04
C ALA A 611 10.68 0.48 0.39
N VAL A 612 11.86 0.87 -0.11
CA VAL A 612 12.87 -0.08 -0.62
C VAL A 612 13.41 -0.98 0.49
N ARG A 613 13.71 -0.42 1.68
CA ARG A 613 14.12 -1.22 2.84
C ARG A 613 13.07 -2.27 3.21
N LYS A 614 11.80 -1.87 3.25
CA LYS A 614 10.67 -2.79 3.47
C LYS A 614 10.57 -3.82 2.36
N ALA A 615 10.67 -3.41 1.09
CA ALA A 615 10.63 -4.35 -0.04
C ALA A 615 11.74 -5.40 0.04
N VAL A 616 12.98 -5.00 0.37
CA VAL A 616 14.09 -5.94 0.55
C VAL A 616 13.79 -6.97 1.63
N ARG A 617 13.27 -6.53 2.78
CA ARG A 617 12.91 -7.41 3.91
C ARG A 617 11.72 -8.31 3.62
N LEU A 618 10.57 -7.73 3.23
CA LEU A 618 9.30 -8.43 3.06
C LEU A 618 9.32 -9.44 1.90
N PHE A 619 10.13 -9.18 0.88
CA PHE A 619 10.27 -10.07 -0.27
C PHE A 619 11.50 -10.97 -0.17
N GLY A 620 12.31 -10.89 0.89
CA GLY A 620 13.52 -11.71 1.03
C GLY A 620 14.48 -11.53 -0.15
N ILE A 621 14.71 -10.27 -0.54
CA ILE A 621 15.57 -9.90 -1.66
C ILE A 621 17.03 -10.13 -1.27
N ARG A 622 17.78 -10.78 -2.16
CA ARG A 622 19.19 -11.12 -1.94
C ARG A 622 20.14 -10.51 -2.97
N ALA A 623 19.60 -9.92 -4.02
CA ALA A 623 20.35 -9.13 -4.99
C ALA A 623 19.47 -8.02 -5.55
N VAL A 624 20.07 -6.91 -5.94
CA VAL A 624 19.38 -5.81 -6.65
C VAL A 624 19.99 -5.63 -8.04
N HIS A 625 19.16 -5.32 -9.03
CA HIS A 625 19.60 -4.84 -10.33
C HIS A 625 18.95 -3.49 -10.60
N ILE A 626 19.75 -2.44 -10.53
CA ILE A 626 19.31 -1.09 -10.88
C ILE A 626 19.23 -1.01 -12.40
N GLN A 627 18.01 -0.99 -12.93
CA GLN A 627 17.77 -0.81 -14.35
C GLN A 627 17.73 0.67 -14.68
N HIS A 628 16.98 1.49 -13.92
CA HIS A 628 16.97 2.93 -14.16
C HIS A 628 16.52 3.74 -12.95
N LEU A 629 17.03 4.98 -12.79
CA LEU A 629 16.80 5.82 -11.61
C LEU A 629 16.06 7.15 -11.86
N LEU A 630 15.48 7.39 -13.05
CA LEU A 630 14.85 8.69 -13.38
C LEU A 630 13.82 9.20 -12.36
N ASN A 631 12.99 8.29 -11.87
CA ASN A 631 11.92 8.54 -10.90
C ASN A 631 12.27 8.02 -9.49
N TRP A 632 13.54 7.72 -9.26
CA TRP A 632 14.08 7.25 -7.99
C TRP A 632 14.98 8.33 -7.36
N PRO A 633 15.06 8.43 -6.03
CA PRO A 633 16.14 9.18 -5.41
C PRO A 633 17.47 8.50 -5.72
N LEU A 634 18.46 9.27 -6.16
CA LEU A 634 19.80 8.72 -6.43
C LEU A 634 20.38 8.05 -5.18
N SER A 635 20.13 8.56 -3.97
CA SER A 635 20.56 7.98 -2.69
C SER A 635 20.08 6.55 -2.39
N VAL A 636 19.16 5.99 -3.17
CA VAL A 636 18.61 4.63 -2.93
C VAL A 636 19.70 3.55 -2.85
N TRP A 637 20.84 3.73 -3.53
CA TRP A 637 21.97 2.82 -3.46
C TRP A 637 22.55 2.69 -2.04
N ARG A 638 22.52 3.76 -1.23
CA ARG A 638 22.99 3.74 0.17
C ARG A 638 22.12 2.83 1.04
N VAL A 639 20.81 2.75 0.74
CA VAL A 639 19.90 1.82 1.42
C VAL A 639 20.29 0.39 1.08
N ILE A 640 20.49 0.10 -0.21
CA ILE A 640 20.90 -1.23 -0.70
C ILE A 640 22.22 -1.66 -0.06
N GLU A 641 23.20 -0.76 -0.01
CA GLU A 641 24.51 -0.99 0.63
C GLU A 641 24.38 -1.20 2.14
N SER A 642 23.58 -0.38 2.85
CA SER A 642 23.36 -0.54 4.30
C SER A 642 22.73 -1.87 4.69
N LEU A 643 22.01 -2.50 3.75
CA LEU A 643 21.40 -3.81 3.90
C LEU A 643 22.34 -4.95 3.50
N HIS A 644 23.57 -4.64 3.10
CA HIS A 644 24.58 -5.58 2.63
C HIS A 644 24.08 -6.44 1.44
N VAL A 645 23.23 -5.86 0.59
CA VAL A 645 22.70 -6.54 -0.60
C VAL A 645 23.54 -6.16 -1.83
N PRO A 646 24.16 -7.13 -2.53
CA PRO A 646 24.94 -6.83 -3.73
C PRO A 646 24.04 -6.35 -4.86
N PHE A 647 24.55 -5.45 -5.70
CA PHE A 647 23.79 -4.95 -6.84
C PHE A 647 24.58 -4.79 -8.13
N ALA A 648 23.86 -4.87 -9.25
CA ALA A 648 24.34 -4.50 -10.59
C ALA A 648 23.63 -3.23 -11.08
N LEU A 649 24.27 -2.52 -12.02
CA LEU A 649 23.74 -1.34 -12.70
C LEU A 649 23.75 -1.58 -14.21
N SER A 650 22.61 -1.41 -14.89
CA SER A 650 22.58 -1.31 -16.36
C SER A 650 22.49 0.15 -16.80
N VAL A 651 23.28 0.52 -17.81
CA VAL A 651 23.33 1.87 -18.37
C VAL A 651 22.58 1.89 -19.71
N HIS A 652 21.25 2.05 -19.64
CA HIS A 652 20.38 2.07 -20.83
C HIS A 652 20.44 3.38 -21.60
N ASP A 653 20.79 4.48 -20.94
CA ASP A 653 20.92 5.81 -21.52
C ASP A 653 22.01 6.61 -20.78
N PHE A 654 22.15 7.90 -21.11
CA PHE A 654 23.18 8.75 -20.52
C PHE A 654 22.71 9.51 -19.27
N TYR A 655 21.66 9.04 -18.60
CA TYR A 655 21.20 9.62 -17.35
C TYR A 655 22.31 9.67 -16.31
N CYS A 656 23.22 8.69 -16.25
CA CYS A 656 24.38 8.72 -15.36
C CYS A 656 25.37 9.88 -15.64
N VAL A 657 25.33 10.48 -16.83
CA VAL A 657 26.20 11.59 -17.25
C VAL A 657 25.48 12.94 -17.16
N CYS A 658 24.21 12.99 -17.53
CA CYS A 658 23.42 14.21 -17.59
C CYS A 658 21.92 13.92 -17.38
N PRO A 659 21.18 14.79 -16.67
CA PRO A 659 19.72 14.67 -16.58
C PRO A 659 18.99 14.72 -17.94
N SER A 660 19.58 15.37 -18.95
CA SER A 660 19.16 15.20 -20.35
C SER A 660 19.66 13.84 -20.84
N LEU A 661 18.94 12.77 -20.50
CA LEU A 661 19.28 11.37 -20.75
C LEU A 661 19.65 11.03 -22.21
N ASN A 662 19.15 11.80 -23.18
CA ASN A 662 19.45 11.67 -24.61
C ASN A 662 20.60 12.59 -25.08
N LEU A 663 21.18 13.39 -24.18
CA LEU A 663 22.20 14.39 -24.46
C LEU A 663 21.81 15.39 -25.57
N ILE A 664 20.55 15.84 -25.57
CA ILE A 664 20.03 16.87 -26.48
C ILE A 664 19.61 18.10 -25.68
N ASP A 665 19.84 19.28 -26.25
CA ASP A 665 19.25 20.52 -25.78
C ASP A 665 17.84 20.67 -26.40
N PRO A 666 16.77 20.66 -25.60
CA PRO A 666 15.43 20.67 -26.15
C PRO A 666 15.01 22.00 -26.78
N ARG A 667 15.75 23.08 -26.52
CA ARG A 667 15.40 24.41 -27.05
C ARG A 667 15.67 24.52 -28.54
N ASP A 668 16.80 23.96 -28.97
CA ASP A 668 17.26 24.04 -30.36
C ASP A 668 17.50 22.67 -30.99
N GLY A 669 17.22 21.57 -30.29
CA GLY A 669 17.33 20.21 -30.78
C GLY A 669 18.76 19.76 -31.10
N ARG A 670 19.78 20.52 -30.69
CA ARG A 670 21.19 20.18 -30.92
C ARG A 670 21.74 19.33 -29.78
N LEU A 671 22.94 18.79 -30.00
CA LEU A 671 23.66 18.02 -28.98
C LEU A 671 23.98 18.90 -27.76
N CYS A 672 23.78 18.31 -26.58
CA CYS A 672 24.17 18.86 -25.29
C CYS A 672 25.69 19.02 -25.20
N CYS A 673 26.16 19.97 -24.37
CA CYS A 673 27.58 20.16 -24.09
C CYS A 673 28.30 18.90 -23.56
N ALA A 674 27.55 17.97 -22.96
CA ALA A 674 28.10 16.68 -22.50
C ALA A 674 28.33 15.66 -23.63
N ALA A 675 27.64 15.78 -24.77
CA ALA A 675 27.83 14.87 -25.90
C ALA A 675 29.12 15.17 -26.68
N VAL A 676 29.47 16.45 -26.83
CA VAL A 676 30.55 16.89 -27.70
C VAL A 676 31.91 16.76 -27.01
N GLU A 677 32.87 16.12 -27.65
CA GLU A 677 34.23 16.01 -27.15
C GLU A 677 34.95 17.36 -27.20
N GLY A 678 35.69 17.72 -26.13
CA GLY A 678 36.42 18.99 -26.04
C GLY A 678 35.57 20.26 -25.85
N SER A 679 34.25 20.15 -25.76
CA SER A 679 33.36 21.31 -25.54
C SER A 679 33.43 21.82 -24.10
N PRO A 680 33.38 23.15 -23.84
CA PRO A 680 33.24 23.68 -22.48
C PRO A 680 31.96 23.15 -21.85
N VAL A 681 32.09 22.39 -20.75
CA VAL A 681 30.97 21.72 -20.08
C VAL A 681 30.21 22.72 -19.20
N ASP A 682 29.59 23.72 -19.81
CA ASP A 682 28.59 24.55 -19.12
C ASP A 682 27.19 23.99 -19.38
N PRO A 683 26.57 23.29 -18.41
CA PRO A 683 25.23 22.75 -18.57
C PRO A 683 24.14 23.79 -18.32
N THR A 684 24.47 25.03 -17.93
CA THR A 684 23.50 26.03 -17.46
C THR A 684 22.37 26.27 -18.45
N THR A 685 22.71 26.46 -19.73
CA THR A 685 21.72 26.83 -20.73
C THR A 685 20.83 25.66 -21.14
N CYS A 686 21.40 24.48 -21.39
CA CYS A 686 20.63 23.28 -21.76
C CYS A 686 19.77 22.76 -20.59
N MET A 687 20.27 22.86 -19.36
CA MET A 687 19.51 22.44 -18.16
C MET A 687 18.32 23.35 -17.87
N ARG A 688 18.47 24.67 -18.03
CA ARG A 688 17.32 25.59 -17.94
C ARG A 688 16.28 25.26 -19.01
N GLY A 689 16.72 24.95 -20.23
CA GLY A 689 15.85 24.49 -21.31
C GLY A 689 15.08 23.22 -20.94
N LEU A 690 15.77 22.19 -20.46
CA LEU A 690 15.19 20.92 -20.04
C LEU A 690 14.13 21.09 -18.95
N PHE A 691 14.44 21.82 -17.88
CA PHE A 691 13.48 22.04 -16.80
C PHE A 691 12.26 22.83 -17.28
N THR A 692 12.45 23.81 -18.17
CA THR A 692 11.35 24.57 -18.77
C THR A 692 10.43 23.67 -19.61
N GLU A 693 11.00 22.82 -20.47
CA GLU A 693 10.22 21.90 -21.32
C GLU A 693 9.44 20.88 -20.48
N LEU A 694 10.05 20.38 -19.40
CA LEU A 694 9.41 19.46 -18.46
C LEU A 694 8.39 20.12 -17.53
N ALA A 695 8.16 21.44 -17.66
CA ALA A 695 7.33 22.23 -16.75
C ALA A 695 7.76 22.12 -15.27
N LEU A 696 9.06 22.00 -15.03
CA LEU A 696 9.67 21.90 -13.71
C LEU A 696 10.38 23.22 -13.35
N PRO A 697 10.43 23.59 -12.05
CA PRO A 697 11.20 24.75 -11.61
C PRO A 697 12.70 24.51 -11.85
N ALA A 698 13.33 25.39 -12.63
CA ALA A 698 14.76 25.26 -12.92
C ALA A 698 15.60 25.39 -11.64
N PRO A 699 16.67 24.59 -11.48
CA PRO A 699 17.56 24.71 -10.34
C PRO A 699 18.23 26.09 -10.32
N ALA A 700 18.40 26.66 -9.13
CA ALA A 700 19.05 27.96 -8.94
C ALA A 700 20.47 27.99 -9.55
N ASP A 701 21.20 26.89 -9.38
CA ASP A 701 22.50 26.63 -10.00
C ASP A 701 22.46 25.28 -10.76
N PRO A 702 22.23 25.31 -12.08
CA PRO A 702 22.19 24.08 -12.88
C PRO A 702 23.56 23.40 -13.01
N ALA A 703 24.67 24.13 -12.92
CA ALA A 703 26.01 23.54 -13.00
C ALA A 703 26.30 22.73 -11.73
N ALA A 704 26.04 23.30 -10.55
CA ALA A 704 26.14 22.58 -9.29
C ALA A 704 25.17 21.39 -9.22
N PHE A 705 23.96 21.52 -9.79
CA PHE A 705 23.00 20.42 -9.88
C PHE A 705 23.56 19.24 -10.68
N VAL A 706 24.10 19.49 -11.87
CA VAL A 706 24.72 18.44 -12.70
C VAL A 706 25.98 17.87 -12.03
N GLY A 707 26.75 18.71 -11.33
CA GLY A 707 27.91 18.26 -10.55
C GLY A 707 27.52 17.24 -9.48
N ARG A 708 26.49 17.53 -8.67
CA ARG A 708 25.97 16.59 -7.65
C ARG A 708 25.42 15.31 -8.27
N HIS A 709 24.68 15.44 -9.38
CA HIS A 709 24.14 14.32 -10.12
C HIS A 709 25.24 13.34 -10.57
N ARG A 710 26.32 13.86 -11.17
CA ARG A 710 27.47 13.06 -11.58
C ARG A 710 28.22 12.46 -10.39
N GLU A 711 28.41 13.21 -9.32
CA GLU A 711 29.08 12.70 -8.12
C GLU A 711 28.31 11.53 -7.47
N GLU A 712 26.99 11.58 -7.42
CA GLU A 712 26.20 10.44 -6.93
C GLU A 712 26.31 9.24 -7.86
N PHE A 713 26.25 9.42 -9.19
CA PHE A 713 26.46 8.31 -10.13
C PHE A 713 27.87 7.72 -10.07
N ARG A 714 28.90 8.53 -9.82
CA ARG A 714 30.27 8.05 -9.61
C ARG A 714 30.31 7.07 -8.43
N ARG A 715 29.60 7.38 -7.34
CA ARG A 715 29.50 6.50 -6.16
C ARG A 715 28.69 5.24 -6.45
N ILE A 716 27.57 5.35 -7.16
CA ILE A 716 26.75 4.21 -7.58
C ILE A 716 27.58 3.24 -8.44
N ILE A 717 28.32 3.75 -9.43
CA ILE A 717 29.18 2.96 -10.33
C ILE A 717 30.29 2.26 -9.53
N ALA A 718 30.93 2.97 -8.60
CA ALA A 718 32.00 2.40 -7.76
C ALA A 718 31.49 1.31 -6.79
N ALA A 719 30.26 1.45 -6.28
CA ALA A 719 29.64 0.49 -5.36
C ALA A 719 29.03 -0.72 -6.09
N ALA A 720 28.64 -0.58 -7.36
CA ALA A 720 28.08 -1.69 -8.14
C ALA A 720 29.09 -2.84 -8.30
N ARG A 721 28.60 -4.08 -8.16
CA ARG A 721 29.40 -5.30 -8.38
C ARG A 721 29.60 -5.59 -9.86
N THR A 722 28.69 -5.11 -10.70
CA THR A 722 28.79 -5.20 -12.16
C THR A 722 28.09 -3.99 -12.77
N VAL A 723 28.71 -3.37 -13.77
CA VAL A 723 28.12 -2.29 -14.57
C VAL A 723 28.00 -2.77 -16.01
N VAL A 724 26.76 -2.79 -16.52
CA VAL A 724 26.43 -3.34 -17.83
C VAL A 724 26.15 -2.21 -18.81
N PHE A 725 26.82 -2.24 -19.96
CA PHE A 725 26.60 -1.33 -21.07
C PHE A 725 26.07 -2.09 -22.28
N PRO A 726 25.11 -1.55 -23.05
CA PRO A 726 24.59 -2.21 -24.24
C PRO A 726 25.53 -2.11 -25.47
N SER A 727 26.55 -1.26 -25.43
CA SER A 727 27.51 -1.06 -26.53
C SER A 727 28.84 -0.49 -26.04
N GLN A 728 29.89 -0.62 -26.85
CA GLN A 728 31.21 -0.06 -26.54
C GLN A 728 31.18 1.48 -26.58
N SER A 729 30.47 2.06 -27.55
CA SER A 729 30.29 3.52 -27.68
C SER A 729 29.57 4.14 -26.48
N ALA A 730 28.57 3.48 -25.90
CA ALA A 730 27.94 3.93 -24.67
C ALA A 730 28.94 3.95 -23.50
N ARG A 731 29.71 2.87 -23.34
CA ARG A 731 30.76 2.75 -22.33
C ARG A 731 31.82 3.84 -22.48
N ASP A 732 32.29 4.10 -23.69
CA ASP A 732 33.33 5.09 -23.96
C ASP A 732 32.85 6.52 -23.68
N LEU A 733 31.60 6.85 -24.00
CA LEU A 733 31.03 8.16 -23.66
C LEU A 733 30.95 8.34 -22.15
N VAL A 734 30.47 7.33 -21.41
CA VAL A 734 30.36 7.38 -19.95
C VAL A 734 31.75 7.44 -19.28
N ALA A 735 32.75 6.76 -19.83
CA ALA A 735 34.13 6.77 -19.33
C ALA A 735 34.79 8.16 -19.37
N ARG A 736 34.26 9.10 -20.15
CA ARG A 736 34.71 10.51 -20.16
C ARG A 736 34.38 11.24 -18.87
N PHE A 737 33.41 10.76 -18.10
CA PHE A 737 32.88 11.42 -16.91
C PHE A 737 33.04 10.59 -15.63
N HIS A 738 33.18 9.28 -15.75
CA HIS A 738 33.26 8.35 -14.63
C HIS A 738 34.42 7.38 -14.81
N GLU A 739 35.13 7.09 -13.73
CA GLU A 739 36.13 6.02 -13.70
C GLU A 739 35.42 4.66 -13.75
N LEU A 740 35.82 3.82 -14.70
CA LEU A 740 35.20 2.51 -14.92
C LEU A 740 36.22 1.38 -14.65
N ASP A 741 35.92 0.53 -13.66
CA ASP A 741 36.71 -0.66 -13.35
C ASP A 741 36.53 -1.74 -14.44
N PRO A 742 37.58 -2.10 -15.21
CA PRO A 742 37.49 -3.10 -16.28
C PRO A 742 37.03 -4.49 -15.81
N GLU A 743 37.26 -4.85 -14.55
CA GLU A 743 36.86 -6.17 -14.02
C GLU A 743 35.34 -6.25 -13.78
N ARG A 744 34.71 -5.11 -13.47
CA ARG A 744 33.28 -4.98 -13.18
C ARG A 744 32.44 -4.58 -14.38
N VAL A 745 33.05 -4.00 -15.42
CA VAL A 745 32.35 -3.61 -16.64
C VAL A 745 32.05 -4.82 -17.53
N ARG A 746 30.82 -4.87 -18.06
CA ARG A 746 30.38 -5.84 -19.06
C ARG A 746 29.68 -5.12 -20.21
N ILE A 747 29.96 -5.54 -21.43
CA ILE A 747 29.30 -5.01 -22.62
C ILE A 747 28.37 -6.11 -23.13
N VAL A 748 27.07 -5.93 -22.87
CA VAL A 748 26.03 -6.92 -23.19
C VAL A 748 24.99 -6.25 -24.09
N PRO A 749 25.17 -6.31 -25.42
CA PRO A 749 24.16 -5.83 -26.37
C PRO A 749 22.80 -6.49 -26.14
N HIS A 750 21.72 -5.72 -26.30
CA HIS A 750 20.38 -6.25 -26.17
C HIS A 750 20.10 -7.31 -27.24
N GLY A 751 19.42 -8.38 -26.83
CA GLY A 751 18.95 -9.41 -27.75
C GLY A 751 17.71 -8.97 -28.50
N SER A 752 17.49 -9.57 -29.66
CA SER A 752 16.28 -9.36 -30.46
C SER A 752 15.56 -10.67 -30.73
N PRO A 753 14.21 -10.65 -30.80
CA PRO A 753 13.44 -11.83 -31.19
C PRO A 753 13.77 -12.21 -32.62
N THR A 754 13.69 -13.52 -32.92
CA THR A 754 13.87 -13.99 -34.30
C THR A 754 12.62 -13.65 -35.10
N PRO A 755 12.71 -12.89 -36.21
CA PRO A 755 11.54 -12.53 -36.98
C PRO A 755 10.93 -13.75 -37.68
N SER A 756 9.60 -13.79 -37.74
CA SER A 756 8.78 -14.83 -38.39
C SER A 756 9.03 -14.93 -39.90
N ARG A 757 9.33 -13.79 -40.53
CA ARG A 757 9.59 -13.65 -41.98
C ARG A 757 10.69 -12.64 -42.23
N ARG A 758 11.42 -12.85 -43.33
CA ARG A 758 12.41 -11.90 -43.87
C ARG A 758 11.98 -11.41 -45.24
N VAL A 759 12.39 -10.19 -45.59
CA VAL A 759 12.22 -9.62 -46.92
C VAL A 759 12.96 -10.50 -47.93
N GLY A 760 12.30 -10.81 -49.05
CA GLY A 760 12.88 -11.62 -50.11
C GLY A 760 14.14 -10.98 -50.71
N ARG A 761 15.07 -11.82 -51.19
CA ARG A 761 16.30 -11.33 -51.87
C ARG A 761 15.98 -10.61 -53.17
N THR A 762 14.91 -10.99 -53.84
CA THR A 762 14.49 -10.40 -55.12
C THR A 762 13.51 -9.25 -54.88
N ARG A 763 13.92 -8.06 -55.31
CA ARG A 763 13.13 -6.82 -55.26
C ARG A 763 11.98 -6.84 -56.28
N ARG A 764 10.79 -6.36 -55.92
CA ARG A 764 9.73 -6.12 -56.93
C ARG A 764 10.05 -4.91 -57.80
N PRO A 765 9.71 -4.92 -59.09
CA PRO A 765 9.89 -3.77 -59.98
C PRO A 765 9.20 -2.51 -59.43
N GLY A 766 9.80 -1.33 -59.62
CA GLY A 766 9.23 -0.04 -59.23
C GLY A 766 10.22 0.93 -58.56
N PRO A 767 9.73 2.09 -58.06
CA PRO A 767 10.53 3.09 -57.34
C PRO A 767 11.08 2.53 -56.03
N LEU A 768 12.24 3.02 -55.58
CA LEU A 768 12.87 2.60 -54.31
C LEU A 768 11.90 2.81 -53.15
N ARG A 769 11.67 1.78 -52.32
CA ARG A 769 10.80 1.90 -51.13
C ARG A 769 11.66 2.07 -49.89
N ALA A 770 11.74 3.29 -49.38
CA ALA A 770 12.56 3.62 -48.22
C ALA A 770 11.68 3.79 -46.97
N ALA A 771 12.14 3.29 -45.82
CA ALA A 771 11.41 3.35 -44.56
C ALA A 771 12.07 4.26 -43.51
N LEU A 772 11.25 5.04 -42.82
CA LEU A 772 11.55 5.68 -41.54
C LEU A 772 10.86 4.86 -40.45
N ILE A 773 11.58 4.49 -39.39
CA ILE A 773 11.09 3.53 -38.38
C ILE A 773 11.32 4.03 -36.95
N GLY A 774 10.40 3.71 -36.05
CA GLY A 774 10.47 4.04 -34.62
C GLY A 774 9.66 5.25 -34.23
N ASN A 775 10.00 5.88 -33.10
CA ASN A 775 9.32 7.10 -32.63
C ASN A 775 9.79 8.33 -33.43
N ILE A 776 9.50 8.35 -34.74
CA ILE A 776 10.05 9.27 -35.73
C ILE A 776 9.66 10.73 -35.52
N ALA A 777 8.53 10.98 -34.84
CA ALA A 777 8.12 12.32 -34.44
C ALA A 777 8.97 12.90 -33.30
N TYR A 778 9.64 12.06 -32.52
CA TYR A 778 10.44 12.54 -31.39
C TYR A 778 11.73 13.20 -31.86
N PRO A 779 12.05 14.46 -31.45
CA PRO A 779 13.20 15.21 -31.96
C PRO A 779 14.55 14.47 -31.83
N ALA A 780 14.74 13.71 -30.74
CA ALA A 780 15.95 12.93 -30.52
C ALA A 780 16.12 11.78 -31.51
N LYS A 781 15.01 11.21 -32.01
CA LYS A 781 15.01 10.08 -32.94
C LYS A 781 15.12 10.49 -34.41
N GLY A 782 15.42 11.76 -34.68
CA GLY A 782 15.81 12.23 -36.01
C GLY A 782 14.73 13.00 -36.76
N ALA A 783 13.62 13.39 -36.13
CA ALA A 783 12.50 14.09 -36.77
C ALA A 783 12.95 15.21 -37.75
N ARG A 784 13.86 16.08 -37.31
CA ARG A 784 14.42 17.17 -38.14
C ARG A 784 15.33 16.67 -39.26
N ASN A 785 16.13 15.64 -38.98
CA ASN A 785 16.99 15.02 -39.99
C ASN A 785 16.15 14.36 -41.08
N TYR A 786 15.00 13.77 -40.72
CA TYR A 786 14.06 13.19 -41.67
C TYR A 786 13.40 14.25 -42.55
N LEU A 787 12.93 15.37 -41.99
CA LEU A 787 12.37 16.46 -42.81
C LEU A 787 13.41 16.96 -43.83
N ALA A 788 14.63 17.27 -43.37
CA ALA A 788 15.71 17.72 -44.25
C ALA A 788 16.08 16.65 -45.30
N LEU A 789 16.05 15.36 -44.95
CA LEU A 789 16.30 14.25 -45.88
C LEU A 789 15.21 14.16 -46.96
N LEU A 790 13.94 14.22 -46.55
CA LEU A 790 12.80 14.12 -47.44
C LEU A 790 12.75 15.32 -48.41
N GLU A 791 13.04 16.53 -47.93
CA GLU A 791 13.13 17.72 -48.79
C GLU A 791 14.23 17.59 -49.85
N ARG A 792 15.40 17.08 -49.47
CA ARG A 792 16.54 16.87 -50.38
C ARG A 792 16.29 15.76 -51.40
N THR A 793 15.62 14.69 -50.97
CA THR A 793 15.33 13.52 -51.81
C THR A 793 14.00 13.63 -52.57
N ARG A 794 13.24 14.73 -52.42
CA ARG A 794 11.88 14.88 -52.97
C ARG A 794 11.78 14.67 -54.48
N ARG A 795 12.85 14.91 -55.24
CA ARG A 795 12.88 14.75 -56.71
C ARG A 795 13.26 13.35 -57.17
N LEU A 796 13.74 12.49 -56.26
CA LEU A 796 14.13 11.12 -56.56
C LEU A 796 12.89 10.22 -56.67
N PRO A 797 12.91 9.15 -57.49
CA PRO A 797 11.83 8.18 -57.63
C PRO A 797 11.77 7.23 -56.42
N ILE A 798 11.42 7.78 -55.26
CA ILE A 798 11.35 7.07 -53.97
C ILE A 798 9.91 7.09 -53.45
N SER A 799 9.47 5.95 -52.91
CA SER A 799 8.27 5.81 -52.09
C SER A 799 8.71 5.71 -50.63
N TRP A 800 8.37 6.70 -49.83
CA TRP A 800 8.68 6.78 -48.40
C TRP A 800 7.58 6.15 -47.54
N HIS A 801 7.99 5.33 -46.59
CA HIS A 801 7.11 4.65 -45.64
C HIS A 801 7.51 5.05 -44.22
N ALA A 802 6.61 5.65 -43.47
CA ALA A 802 6.82 6.04 -42.08
C ALA A 802 6.08 5.06 -41.16
N PHE A 803 6.83 4.22 -40.44
CA PHE A 803 6.32 3.31 -39.43
C PHE A 803 6.62 3.88 -38.05
N GLY A 804 5.59 4.25 -37.31
CA GLY A 804 5.71 4.94 -36.04
C GLY A 804 4.68 6.04 -35.87
N GLU A 805 4.56 6.54 -34.65
CA GLU A 805 3.69 7.67 -34.33
C GLU A 805 4.20 8.95 -35.01
N THR A 806 3.31 9.65 -35.71
CA THR A 806 3.58 10.89 -36.43
C THR A 806 2.70 12.05 -35.97
N ALA A 807 1.58 11.78 -35.30
CA ALA A 807 0.66 12.85 -34.87
C ALA A 807 1.20 13.65 -33.66
N VAL A 808 2.23 13.14 -32.97
CA VAL A 808 2.84 13.84 -31.83
C VAL A 808 3.74 14.97 -32.35
N PHE A 809 3.69 16.14 -31.68
CA PHE A 809 4.40 17.36 -32.08
C PHE A 809 4.01 17.91 -33.46
N ASP A 810 2.79 17.58 -33.94
CA ASP A 810 2.27 18.00 -35.25
C ASP A 810 3.22 17.59 -36.41
N PHE A 811 3.94 16.47 -36.23
CA PHE A 811 5.00 16.04 -37.16
C PHE A 811 4.44 15.50 -38.49
N ASP A 812 3.25 14.93 -38.48
CA ASP A 812 2.49 14.55 -39.66
C ASP A 812 2.20 15.75 -40.57
N GLU A 813 1.77 16.89 -40.02
CA GLU A 813 1.60 18.13 -40.78
C GLU A 813 2.91 18.61 -41.40
N GLU A 814 4.03 18.53 -40.67
CA GLU A 814 5.35 18.89 -41.20
C GLU A 814 5.82 17.94 -42.31
N LEU A 815 5.56 16.64 -42.18
CA LEU A 815 5.85 15.66 -43.21
C LEU A 815 5.03 15.90 -44.49
N GLU A 816 3.75 16.26 -44.34
CA GLU A 816 2.88 16.59 -45.48
C GLU A 816 3.35 17.86 -46.22
N LYS A 817 3.84 18.86 -45.49
CA LYS A 817 4.38 20.11 -46.06
C LYS A 817 5.59 19.91 -46.99
N VAL A 818 6.31 18.78 -46.86
CA VAL A 818 7.40 18.43 -47.79
C VAL A 818 6.91 18.25 -49.23
N GLY A 819 5.62 17.93 -49.43
CA GLY A 819 5.00 17.87 -50.75
C GLY A 819 5.28 16.57 -51.52
N LEU A 820 5.41 15.44 -50.82
CA LEU A 820 5.62 14.11 -51.43
C LEU A 820 4.33 13.48 -51.97
N GLY A 821 3.15 13.91 -51.51
CA GLY A 821 1.86 13.38 -51.94
C GLY A 821 1.74 11.88 -51.68
N ASN A 822 1.27 11.12 -52.68
CA ASN A 822 1.12 9.66 -52.61
C ASN A 822 2.45 8.88 -52.48
N ARG A 823 3.60 9.54 -52.60
CA ARG A 823 4.92 8.94 -52.38
C ARG A 823 5.33 8.92 -50.91
N LEU A 824 4.53 9.45 -50.00
CA LEU A 824 4.72 9.29 -48.56
C LEU A 824 3.52 8.54 -47.99
N LYS A 825 3.79 7.40 -47.34
CA LYS A 825 2.77 6.59 -46.66
C LYS A 825 3.05 6.57 -45.16
N LEU A 826 2.11 7.09 -44.38
CA LEU A 826 2.12 7.03 -42.92
C LEU A 826 1.39 5.77 -42.48
N HIS A 827 2.05 4.89 -41.73
CA HIS A 827 1.45 3.63 -41.24
C HIS A 827 0.99 3.72 -39.78
N GLY A 828 1.40 4.76 -39.05
CA GLY A 828 1.05 4.96 -37.64
C GLY A 828 1.86 4.09 -36.68
N ALA A 829 1.45 4.10 -35.41
CA ALA A 829 2.06 3.31 -34.35
C ALA A 829 1.92 1.80 -34.61
N TYR A 830 2.90 1.03 -34.14
CA TYR A 830 2.97 -0.43 -34.30
C TYR A 830 3.44 -1.09 -32.99
N ARG A 831 3.11 -2.37 -32.79
CA ARG A 831 3.74 -3.17 -31.71
C ARG A 831 5.09 -3.66 -32.18
N ARG A 832 6.08 -3.69 -31.29
CA ARG A 832 7.47 -4.08 -31.57
C ARG A 832 7.59 -5.34 -32.44
N GLU A 833 6.77 -6.35 -32.13
CA GLU A 833 6.79 -7.66 -32.79
C GLU A 833 6.27 -7.62 -34.24
N GLU A 834 5.52 -6.57 -34.61
CA GLU A 834 4.88 -6.43 -35.93
C GLU A 834 5.78 -5.77 -36.96
N LEU A 835 6.78 -4.98 -36.54
CA LEU A 835 7.58 -4.18 -37.48
C LEU A 835 8.23 -5.02 -38.59
N PRO A 836 8.88 -6.17 -38.30
CA PRO A 836 9.48 -6.98 -39.36
C PRO A 836 8.45 -7.40 -40.43
N ASP A 837 7.25 -7.80 -40.01
CA ASP A 837 6.18 -8.20 -40.93
C ASP A 837 5.60 -7.00 -41.70
N LEU A 838 5.52 -5.81 -41.08
CA LEU A 838 5.10 -4.57 -41.75
C LEU A 838 6.10 -4.12 -42.83
N LEU A 839 7.41 -4.25 -42.55
CA LEU A 839 8.47 -3.96 -43.52
C LEU A 839 8.39 -4.93 -44.72
N VAL A 840 8.16 -6.21 -44.45
CA VAL A 840 7.96 -7.25 -45.48
C VAL A 840 6.69 -6.99 -46.30
N ALA A 841 5.56 -6.71 -45.65
CA ALA A 841 4.28 -6.46 -46.32
C ALA A 841 4.32 -5.21 -47.21
N SER A 842 5.13 -4.22 -46.82
CA SER A 842 5.35 -2.99 -47.59
C SER A 842 6.45 -3.10 -48.66
N ASP A 843 7.11 -4.27 -48.77
CA ASP A 843 8.22 -4.53 -49.70
C ASP A 843 9.30 -3.44 -49.63
N VAL A 844 9.69 -3.08 -48.39
CA VAL A 844 10.71 -2.07 -48.09
C VAL A 844 12.08 -2.54 -48.59
N ASP A 845 12.76 -1.66 -49.32
CA ASP A 845 14.07 -1.91 -49.90
C ASP A 845 15.23 -1.45 -49.02
N LEU A 846 15.00 -0.41 -48.21
CA LEU A 846 16.00 0.29 -47.42
C LEU A 846 15.34 0.96 -46.21
N ALA A 847 15.95 0.92 -45.04
CA ALA A 847 15.53 1.71 -43.89
C ALA A 847 16.55 2.80 -43.56
N VAL A 848 16.11 3.94 -43.03
CA VAL A 848 16.96 5.08 -42.70
C VAL A 848 16.75 5.47 -41.24
N LEU A 849 17.85 5.48 -40.48
CA LEU A 849 17.88 5.84 -39.06
C LEU A 849 18.90 6.96 -38.84
N LEU A 850 18.41 8.18 -38.65
CA LEU A 850 19.27 9.38 -38.47
C LEU A 850 18.97 10.05 -37.11
N PRO A 851 19.20 9.35 -35.99
CA PRO A 851 18.97 9.94 -34.66
C PRO A 851 19.84 11.19 -34.48
N SER A 852 19.29 12.19 -33.80
CA SER A 852 19.98 13.46 -33.52
C SER A 852 20.94 13.33 -32.32
N CYS A 853 20.82 12.24 -31.56
CA CYS A 853 21.67 11.93 -30.42
C CYS A 853 22.49 10.65 -30.65
N PRO A 854 23.59 10.47 -29.88
CA PRO A 854 24.21 9.16 -29.77
C PRO A 854 23.22 8.18 -29.13
N GLU A 855 22.86 7.11 -29.83
CA GLU A 855 22.05 6.03 -29.23
C GLU A 855 22.96 5.06 -28.46
N THR A 856 22.52 4.59 -27.30
CA THR A 856 23.16 3.52 -26.51
C THR A 856 22.89 2.14 -27.10
N PHE A 857 21.70 1.95 -27.67
CA PHE A 857 21.26 0.81 -28.47
C PHE A 857 20.05 1.19 -29.33
N SER A 858 19.78 0.42 -30.38
CA SER A 858 18.65 0.64 -31.28
C SER A 858 17.94 -0.67 -31.60
N PHE A 859 16.73 -0.84 -31.07
CA PHE A 859 15.87 -1.99 -31.38
C PHE A 859 15.36 -1.95 -32.82
N THR A 860 15.04 -0.76 -33.32
CA THR A 860 14.58 -0.58 -34.72
C THR A 860 15.65 -0.95 -35.73
N LEU A 861 16.94 -0.73 -35.42
CA LEU A 861 18.05 -1.25 -36.22
C LEU A 861 18.03 -2.78 -36.26
N SER A 862 17.85 -3.44 -35.11
CA SER A 862 17.76 -4.89 -35.02
C SER A 862 16.56 -5.46 -35.77
N GLU A 863 15.41 -4.79 -35.69
CA GLU A 863 14.18 -5.18 -36.37
C GLU A 863 14.31 -5.05 -37.90
N ALA A 864 14.90 -3.96 -38.38
CA ALA A 864 15.15 -3.76 -39.81
C ALA A 864 16.14 -4.80 -40.37
N LEU A 865 17.30 -4.96 -39.73
CA LEU A 865 18.30 -5.94 -40.15
C LEU A 865 17.79 -7.38 -39.99
N GLY A 866 17.02 -7.66 -38.95
CA GLY A 866 16.35 -8.94 -38.73
C GLY A 866 15.37 -9.26 -39.85
N ALA A 867 14.62 -8.26 -40.33
CA ALA A 867 13.76 -8.38 -41.51
C ALA A 867 14.55 -8.52 -42.82
N GLY A 868 15.88 -8.44 -42.81
CA GLY A 868 16.71 -8.48 -44.01
C GLY A 868 16.71 -7.17 -44.81
N VAL A 869 16.30 -6.07 -44.18
CA VAL A 869 16.30 -4.73 -44.78
C VAL A 869 17.63 -4.03 -44.46
N PRO A 870 18.42 -3.61 -45.48
CA PRO A 870 19.63 -2.85 -45.25
C PRO A 870 19.31 -1.45 -44.72
N VAL A 871 20.30 -0.83 -44.07
CA VAL A 871 20.10 0.44 -43.36
C VAL A 871 21.07 1.54 -43.79
N ILE A 872 20.61 2.79 -43.79
CA ILE A 872 21.48 3.98 -43.69
C ILE A 872 21.38 4.51 -42.26
N VAL A 873 22.51 4.63 -41.58
CA VAL A 873 22.56 5.06 -40.17
C VAL A 873 23.47 6.27 -39.97
N GLY A 874 23.12 7.14 -39.02
CA GLY A 874 24.00 8.22 -38.58
C GLY A 874 25.30 7.71 -37.95
N ALA A 875 26.38 8.50 -37.98
CA ALA A 875 27.72 8.10 -37.56
C ALA A 875 27.97 8.02 -36.04
N GLN A 876 26.95 8.27 -35.21
CA GLN A 876 27.09 8.40 -33.76
C GLN A 876 26.52 7.17 -33.01
N GLY A 877 27.17 6.84 -31.88
CA GLY A 877 26.69 5.83 -30.94
C GLY A 877 26.62 4.39 -31.49
N ALA A 878 25.77 3.59 -30.87
CA ALA A 878 25.65 2.16 -31.10
C ALA A 878 25.11 1.81 -32.49
N VAL A 879 24.30 2.69 -33.10
CA VAL A 879 23.80 2.46 -34.46
C VAL A 879 24.93 2.41 -35.48
N ALA A 880 25.90 3.31 -35.37
CA ALA A 880 27.09 3.33 -36.22
C ALA A 880 28.01 2.16 -35.91
N GLU A 881 28.32 1.93 -34.62
CA GLU A 881 29.18 0.84 -34.14
C GLU A 881 28.74 -0.52 -34.71
N ARG A 882 27.43 -0.79 -34.69
CA ARG A 882 26.88 -2.09 -35.10
C ARG A 882 26.86 -2.32 -36.61
N VAL A 883 26.94 -1.27 -37.42
CA VAL A 883 26.89 -1.33 -38.90
C VAL A 883 28.27 -1.09 -39.52
N ARG A 884 29.16 -0.34 -38.87
CA ARG A 884 30.48 0.02 -39.40
C ARG A 884 31.29 -1.24 -39.77
N GLY A 885 31.83 -1.23 -40.99
CA GLY A 885 32.60 -2.36 -41.54
C GLY A 885 31.74 -3.58 -41.95
N LYS A 886 30.42 -3.48 -41.89
CA LYS A 886 29.50 -4.54 -42.33
C LYS A 886 28.83 -4.14 -43.64
N ALA A 887 28.67 -5.11 -44.55
CA ALA A 887 28.04 -4.88 -45.85
C ALA A 887 26.50 -4.71 -45.79
N ALA A 888 25.88 -4.78 -44.60
CA ALA A 888 24.43 -4.71 -44.41
C ALA A 888 23.88 -3.28 -44.23
N GLY A 889 24.75 -2.26 -44.23
CA GLY A 889 24.31 -0.86 -44.14
C GLY A 889 25.41 0.15 -44.42
N VAL A 890 25.03 1.43 -44.47
CA VAL A 890 25.90 2.57 -44.78
C VAL A 890 25.88 3.55 -43.61
N VAL A 891 27.06 3.97 -43.16
CA VAL A 891 27.21 4.96 -42.08
C VAL A 891 27.46 6.33 -42.70
N VAL A 892 26.70 7.34 -42.25
CA VAL A 892 26.76 8.71 -42.80
C VAL A 892 26.91 9.76 -41.70
N GLU A 893 27.73 10.78 -41.96
CA GLU A 893 28.01 11.86 -41.00
C GLU A 893 26.93 12.95 -41.00
N THR A 894 26.27 13.18 -42.14
CA THR A 894 25.30 14.27 -42.31
C THR A 894 24.08 13.84 -43.12
N VAL A 895 23.02 14.64 -43.06
CA VAL A 895 21.80 14.43 -43.87
C VAL A 895 22.10 14.57 -45.37
N GLU A 896 23.04 15.45 -45.73
CA GLU A 896 23.55 15.61 -47.09
C GLU A 896 24.18 14.31 -47.60
N ALA A 897 25.04 13.68 -46.79
CA ALA A 897 25.67 12.41 -47.12
C ALA A 897 24.64 11.27 -47.19
N ALA A 898 23.62 11.28 -46.31
CA ALA A 898 22.50 10.34 -46.39
C ALA A 898 21.73 10.47 -47.72
N ALA A 899 21.41 11.70 -48.13
CA ALA A 899 20.72 11.95 -49.40
C ALA A 899 21.56 11.52 -50.60
N ALA A 900 22.87 11.81 -50.60
CA ALA A 900 23.79 11.39 -51.65
C ALA A 900 23.94 9.86 -51.73
N ALA A 901 23.98 9.18 -50.58
CA ALA A 901 24.01 7.72 -50.54
C ALA A 901 22.71 7.11 -51.11
N ILE A 902 21.56 7.70 -50.81
CA ILE A 902 20.28 7.28 -51.39
C ILE A 902 20.27 7.50 -52.91
N GLU A 903 20.78 8.64 -53.39
CA GLU A 903 20.89 8.95 -54.82
C GLU A 903 21.77 7.93 -55.56
N ASP A 904 22.92 7.57 -54.98
CA ASP A 904 23.81 6.52 -55.51
C ASP A 904 23.11 5.15 -55.55
N LEU A 905 22.34 4.79 -54.53
CA LEU A 905 21.57 3.53 -54.50
C LEU A 905 20.40 3.50 -55.48
N VAL A 906 19.80 4.66 -55.77
CA VAL A 906 18.77 4.78 -56.82
C VAL A 906 19.39 4.64 -58.22
N ALA A 907 20.60 5.17 -58.42
CA ALA A 907 21.32 5.09 -59.69
C ALA A 907 21.95 3.70 -59.93
N ASP A 908 22.41 3.03 -58.89
CA ASP A 908 23.11 1.73 -58.93
C ASP A 908 22.32 0.64 -58.19
N GLY A 909 21.43 -0.03 -58.93
CA GLY A 909 20.64 -1.13 -58.39
C GLY A 909 21.47 -2.36 -57.95
N GLU A 910 22.69 -2.51 -58.46
CA GLU A 910 23.60 -3.60 -58.07
C GLU A 910 24.19 -3.36 -56.67
N LYS A 911 24.52 -2.11 -56.32
CA LYS A 911 24.88 -1.75 -54.94
C LYS A 911 23.75 -2.04 -53.96
N LEU A 912 22.52 -1.63 -54.28
CA LEU A 912 21.35 -1.93 -53.43
C LEU A 912 21.13 -3.44 -53.27
N ARG A 913 21.27 -4.21 -54.36
CA ARG A 913 21.16 -5.68 -54.31
C ARG A 913 22.19 -6.29 -53.35
N ARG A 914 23.46 -5.86 -53.43
CA ARG A 914 24.52 -6.34 -52.53
C ARG A 914 24.24 -6.01 -51.07
N LEU A 915 23.78 -4.79 -50.77
CA LEU A 915 23.39 -4.40 -49.41
C LEU A 915 22.26 -5.29 -48.87
N ARG A 916 21.23 -5.55 -49.69
CA ARG A 916 20.12 -6.44 -49.32
C ARG A 916 20.56 -7.88 -49.09
N GLU A 917 21.47 -8.40 -49.92
CA GLU A 917 22.01 -9.74 -49.73
C GLU A 917 22.81 -9.87 -48.44
N ALA A 918 23.60 -8.85 -48.11
CA ALA A 918 24.33 -8.81 -46.84
C ALA A 918 23.38 -8.65 -45.64
N ALA A 919 22.36 -7.80 -45.73
CA ALA A 919 21.35 -7.64 -44.69
C ALA A 919 20.53 -8.92 -44.47
N ALA A 920 20.18 -9.64 -45.54
CA ALA A 920 19.49 -10.92 -45.45
C ALA A 920 20.30 -12.00 -44.72
N LEU A 921 21.64 -11.93 -44.77
CA LEU A 921 22.56 -12.81 -44.05
C LEU A 921 22.96 -12.26 -42.67
N PHE A 922 22.53 -11.04 -42.33
CA PHE A 922 22.84 -10.44 -41.05
C PHE A 922 22.17 -11.25 -39.93
N ARG A 923 22.99 -11.63 -38.95
CA ARG A 923 22.56 -12.20 -37.68
C ARG A 923 22.87 -11.20 -36.58
N ASP A 924 21.82 -10.71 -35.96
CA ASP A 924 21.94 -9.97 -34.71
C ASP A 924 22.00 -10.91 -33.51
N ARG A 925 22.33 -10.36 -32.34
CA ARG A 925 22.30 -11.10 -31.08
C ARG A 925 20.88 -11.57 -30.75
N SER A 926 20.74 -12.82 -30.32
CA SER A 926 19.46 -13.38 -29.88
C SER A 926 19.13 -13.01 -28.43
N LEU A 927 17.84 -13.17 -28.06
CA LEU A 927 17.41 -13.03 -26.66
C LEU A 927 18.10 -14.05 -25.74
N ASP A 928 18.25 -15.29 -26.18
CA ASP A 928 18.89 -16.34 -25.38
C ASP A 928 20.39 -16.06 -25.12
N GLU A 929 21.09 -15.51 -26.12
CA GLU A 929 22.51 -15.12 -25.98
C GLU A 929 22.67 -13.97 -24.98
N MET A 930 21.79 -12.96 -25.02
CA MET A 930 21.76 -11.90 -24.02
C MET A 930 21.43 -12.47 -22.63
N ALA A 931 20.40 -13.31 -22.55
CA ALA A 931 19.90 -13.89 -21.30
C ALA A 931 20.96 -14.74 -20.59
N ALA A 932 21.78 -15.49 -21.34
CA ALA A 932 22.88 -16.28 -20.80
C ALA A 932 23.89 -15.40 -20.05
N GLU A 933 24.31 -14.26 -20.61
CA GLU A 933 25.24 -13.35 -19.93
C GLU A 933 24.64 -12.70 -18.68
N TYR A 934 23.36 -12.34 -18.71
CA TYR A 934 22.68 -11.83 -17.52
C TYR A 934 22.53 -12.91 -16.45
N ARG A 935 22.32 -14.17 -16.82
CA ARG A 935 22.28 -15.29 -15.87
C ARG A 935 23.60 -15.42 -15.12
N ASP A 936 24.74 -15.33 -15.81
CA ASP A 936 26.06 -15.34 -15.18
C ASP A 936 26.28 -14.15 -14.23
N ILE A 937 25.69 -12.99 -14.53
CA ILE A 937 25.71 -11.82 -13.64
C ILE A 937 24.88 -12.12 -12.39
N TYR A 938 23.66 -12.63 -12.54
CA TYR A 938 22.76 -12.93 -11.42
C TYR A 938 23.30 -14.04 -10.52
N GLU A 939 23.85 -15.11 -11.08
CA GLU A 939 24.50 -16.17 -10.32
C GLU A 939 25.67 -15.65 -9.46
N ARG A 940 26.44 -14.69 -9.98
CA ARG A 940 27.50 -14.02 -9.22
C ARG A 940 26.97 -13.08 -8.13
N LEU A 941 25.84 -12.43 -8.35
CA LEU A 941 25.20 -11.58 -7.33
C LEU A 941 24.64 -12.42 -6.17
N PHE A 942 24.07 -13.60 -6.45
CA PHE A 942 23.51 -14.47 -5.41
C PHE A 942 24.57 -15.23 -4.61
N ARG A 943 25.82 -15.28 -5.09
CA ARG A 943 26.92 -15.98 -4.43
C ARG A 943 27.26 -15.34 -3.08
N ASP A 944 27.46 -16.18 -2.07
CA ASP A 944 27.89 -15.79 -0.71
C ASP A 944 26.91 -14.88 0.06
N VAL A 945 25.67 -14.72 -0.42
CA VAL A 945 24.63 -13.98 0.32
C VAL A 945 24.02 -14.92 1.37
N PRO A 946 23.82 -14.55 2.64
CA PRO A 946 23.18 -15.42 3.62
C PRO A 946 21.69 -15.64 3.33
N ALA A 947 21.11 -16.69 3.91
CA ALA A 947 19.67 -16.92 3.87
C ALA A 947 18.93 -15.84 4.69
N THR A 948 17.75 -15.44 4.23
CA THR A 948 16.91 -14.46 4.94
C THR A 948 16.18 -15.12 6.09
N GLU A 949 16.15 -14.46 7.25
CA GLU A 949 15.36 -14.89 8.40
C GLU A 949 13.86 -14.93 8.09
N PRO A 950 13.09 -15.83 8.72
CA PRO A 950 11.64 -15.86 8.58
C PRO A 950 10.98 -14.52 8.92
N LEU A 951 9.88 -14.20 8.23
CA LEU A 951 9.10 -12.99 8.54
C LEU A 951 8.36 -13.14 9.86
N THR A 952 8.36 -12.07 10.65
CA THR A 952 7.50 -11.95 11.85
C THR A 952 6.02 -11.84 11.46
N ILE A 953 5.11 -11.96 12.42
CA ILE A 953 3.67 -11.83 12.15
C ILE A 953 3.34 -10.44 11.58
N ASP A 954 3.94 -9.38 12.13
CA ASP A 954 3.68 -8.02 11.65
C ASP A 954 4.24 -7.77 10.26
N GLU A 955 5.39 -8.34 9.93
CA GLU A 955 5.93 -8.30 8.56
C GLU A 955 5.03 -9.04 7.57
N ARG A 956 4.48 -10.20 7.95
CA ARG A 956 3.48 -10.91 7.11
C ARG A 956 2.22 -10.09 6.91
N ARG A 957 1.74 -9.39 7.95
CA ARG A 957 0.60 -8.46 7.85
C ARG A 957 0.90 -7.31 6.90
N GLN A 958 2.09 -6.71 6.99
CA GLN A 958 2.50 -5.64 6.08
C GLN A 958 2.57 -6.13 4.62
N LEU A 959 3.14 -7.31 4.39
CA LEU A 959 3.19 -7.93 3.06
C LEU A 959 1.79 -8.19 2.50
N PHE A 960 0.88 -8.73 3.32
CA PHE A 960 -0.50 -8.96 2.91
C PHE A 960 -1.26 -7.64 2.66
N ALA A 961 -1.05 -6.62 3.49
CA ALA A 961 -1.63 -5.30 3.28
C ALA A 961 -1.17 -4.68 1.94
N ALA A 962 0.11 -4.84 1.58
CA ALA A 962 0.63 -4.38 0.30
C ALA A 962 -0.01 -5.11 -0.89
N TYR A 963 -0.30 -6.41 -0.76
CA TYR A 963 -1.06 -7.17 -1.76
C TYR A 963 -2.51 -6.67 -1.84
N ALA A 964 -3.18 -6.54 -0.70
CA ALA A 964 -4.57 -6.12 -0.64
C ALA A 964 -4.79 -4.73 -1.24
N ASP A 965 -3.88 -3.79 -1.00
CA ASP A 965 -3.96 -2.43 -1.57
C ASP A 965 -3.77 -2.41 -3.09
N ALA A 966 -2.92 -3.29 -3.64
CA ALA A 966 -2.74 -3.43 -5.09
C ALA A 966 -3.89 -4.19 -5.77
N ALA A 967 -4.57 -5.09 -5.05
CA ALA A 967 -5.68 -5.88 -5.58
C ALA A 967 -6.96 -5.06 -5.80
N VAL A 968 -7.05 -3.85 -5.25
CA VAL A 968 -8.16 -2.91 -5.51
C VAL A 968 -7.95 -2.26 -6.88
N PRO A 969 -8.76 -2.57 -7.90
CA PRO A 969 -8.65 -1.90 -9.19
C PRO A 969 -8.89 -0.41 -8.99
N ARG A 970 -7.89 0.42 -9.27
CA ARG A 970 -8.05 1.89 -9.30
C ARG A 970 -7.85 2.36 -10.72
N PRO A 971 -8.82 3.05 -11.33
CA PRO A 971 -8.70 3.50 -12.70
C PRO A 971 -7.62 4.58 -12.83
N ALA A 972 -6.97 4.58 -14.00
CA ALA A 972 -5.90 5.50 -14.31
C ALA A 972 -6.35 6.96 -14.17
N PRO A 973 -5.50 7.86 -13.64
CA PRO A 973 -5.82 9.28 -13.60
C PRO A 973 -6.08 9.76 -15.02
N LEU A 974 -7.25 10.39 -15.25
CA LEU A 974 -7.48 11.17 -16.46
C LEU A 974 -6.39 12.24 -16.52
N ARG A 975 -5.51 12.17 -17.53
CA ARG A 975 -4.62 13.28 -17.84
C ARG A 975 -5.50 14.47 -18.19
N THR A 976 -5.54 15.47 -17.32
CA THR A 976 -5.99 16.80 -17.68
C THR A 976 -4.97 17.36 -18.65
N SER A 977 -5.14 17.07 -19.94
CA SER A 977 -4.35 17.76 -20.96
C SER A 977 -4.56 19.25 -20.78
N PRO A 978 -3.50 20.08 -20.76
CA PRO A 978 -3.69 21.51 -20.90
C PRO A 978 -4.53 21.75 -22.15
N LEU A 979 -5.57 22.58 -22.00
CA LEU A 979 -6.54 22.90 -23.05
C LEU A 979 -5.87 23.08 -24.44
N PRO A 980 -6.52 22.77 -25.56
CA PRO A 980 -5.92 22.81 -26.91
C PRO A 980 -5.25 24.13 -27.35
N HIS A 981 -5.35 25.21 -26.56
CA HIS A 981 -4.76 26.50 -26.84
C HIS A 981 -3.40 26.75 -26.17
N TYR A 982 -2.94 25.94 -25.22
CA TYR A 982 -1.63 26.12 -24.58
C TYR A 982 -0.46 25.98 -25.59
N GLY A 983 -0.69 25.32 -26.73
CA GLY A 983 0.24 25.22 -27.87
C GLY A 983 0.09 26.30 -28.94
N ARG A 984 -0.87 27.25 -28.84
CA ARG A 984 -1.06 28.29 -29.87
C ARG A 984 -0.10 29.46 -29.68
N TRP A 985 0.37 30.03 -30.79
CA TRP A 985 1.35 31.13 -30.84
C TRP A 985 1.00 32.36 -29.99
N TRP A 986 -0.29 32.62 -29.75
CA TRP A 986 -0.75 33.77 -28.95
C TRP A 986 -0.77 33.49 -27.43
N TYR A 987 -0.69 32.24 -26.98
CA TYR A 987 -0.77 31.90 -25.56
C TYR A 987 0.43 32.38 -24.72
N PRO A 988 1.69 32.29 -25.21
CA PRO A 988 2.83 32.92 -24.55
C PRO A 988 2.70 34.44 -24.46
N LEU A 989 2.06 35.07 -25.46
CA LEU A 989 1.77 36.52 -25.45
C LEU A 989 0.68 36.85 -24.42
N TYR A 990 -0.37 36.02 -24.34
CA TYR A 990 -1.39 36.11 -23.31
C TYR A 990 -0.78 35.99 -21.91
N LEU A 991 0.13 35.05 -21.64
CA LEU A 991 0.78 34.91 -20.33
C LEU A 991 1.59 36.16 -19.94
N ARG A 992 2.28 36.79 -20.89
CA ARG A 992 3.02 38.05 -20.67
C ARG A 992 2.10 39.24 -20.37
N VAL A 993 0.91 39.28 -20.96
CA VAL A 993 -0.08 40.36 -20.74
C VAL A 993 -0.95 40.05 -19.52
N ALA A 994 -1.22 38.78 -19.22
CA ALA A 994 -2.07 38.33 -18.13
C ALA A 994 -1.53 38.74 -16.76
N SER A 995 -0.20 38.81 -16.58
CA SER A 995 0.41 39.33 -15.35
C SER A 995 0.08 40.81 -15.08
N LEU A 996 -0.22 41.59 -16.13
CA LEU A 996 -0.56 43.01 -16.05
C LEU A 996 -2.05 43.27 -15.80
N VAL A 997 -2.91 42.25 -15.94
CA VAL A 997 -4.37 42.38 -15.77
C VAL A 997 -4.76 41.95 -14.35
N PRO A 998 -5.56 42.74 -13.61
CA PRO A 998 -6.05 42.35 -12.29
C PRO A 998 -6.79 41.01 -12.33
N HIS A 999 -6.58 40.16 -11.31
CA HIS A 999 -7.13 38.79 -11.23
C HIS A 999 -8.66 38.72 -11.47
N ARG A 1000 -9.41 39.72 -11.01
CA ARG A 1000 -10.87 39.82 -11.21
C ARG A 1000 -11.27 40.00 -12.68
N LEU A 1001 -10.50 40.77 -13.45
CA LEU A 1001 -10.72 41.00 -14.89
C LEU A 1001 -10.29 39.79 -15.74
N ARG A 1002 -9.19 39.11 -15.34
CA ARG A 1002 -8.79 37.83 -15.94
C ARG A 1002 -9.86 36.76 -15.79
N ARG A 1003 -10.43 36.63 -14.60
CA ARG A 1003 -11.53 35.70 -14.32
C ARG A 1003 -12.76 36.03 -15.17
N TRP A 1004 -13.18 37.30 -15.18
CA TRP A 1004 -14.31 37.75 -16.00
C TRP A 1004 -14.12 37.52 -17.51
N GLY A 1005 -12.91 37.80 -18.03
CA GLY A 1005 -12.57 37.56 -19.44
C GLY A 1005 -12.53 36.07 -19.80
N ARG A 1006 -11.97 35.24 -18.92
CA ARG A 1006 -11.99 33.78 -19.05
C ARG A 1006 -13.42 33.25 -19.04
N ASP A 1007 -14.24 33.69 -18.10
CA ASP A 1007 -15.65 33.28 -17.98
C ASP A 1007 -16.48 33.68 -19.23
N ARG A 1008 -16.20 34.85 -19.83
CA ARG A 1008 -16.86 35.32 -21.07
C ARG A 1008 -16.42 34.56 -22.32
N VAL A 1009 -15.14 34.21 -22.43
CA VAL A 1009 -14.58 33.49 -23.58
C VAL A 1009 -14.94 31.99 -23.51
N VAL A 1010 -14.80 31.37 -22.34
CA VAL A 1010 -15.12 29.96 -22.09
C VAL A 1010 -16.62 29.70 -22.27
N ALA A 1011 -17.50 30.60 -21.82
CA ALA A 1011 -18.94 30.48 -22.03
C ALA A 1011 -19.36 30.58 -23.52
N GLY A 1012 -18.51 31.12 -24.39
CA GLY A 1012 -18.75 31.19 -25.84
C GLY A 1012 -18.31 29.95 -26.61
N TRP A 1013 -17.37 29.17 -26.07
CA TRP A 1013 -16.71 28.07 -26.79
C TRP A 1013 -17.41 26.73 -26.56
N TRP A 1014 -17.80 26.42 -25.31
CA TRP A 1014 -18.51 25.18 -25.00
C TRP A 1014 -20.00 25.45 -24.81
N LYS A 1015 -20.74 25.41 -25.93
CA LYS A 1015 -22.19 25.62 -25.91
C LYS A 1015 -22.87 24.43 -25.22
N PRO A 1016 -23.63 24.64 -24.13
CA PRO A 1016 -24.30 23.57 -23.41
C PRO A 1016 -25.48 23.03 -24.24
N VAL A 1017 -25.52 21.70 -24.39
CA VAL A 1017 -26.61 20.95 -25.03
C VAL A 1017 -27.57 20.38 -23.99
N ARG A 1018 -27.06 20.01 -22.82
CA ARG A 1018 -27.86 19.65 -21.65
C ARG A 1018 -27.31 20.36 -20.41
N ARG A 1019 -28.24 20.74 -19.53
CA ARG A 1019 -27.94 21.40 -18.26
C ARG A 1019 -28.79 20.75 -17.17
N TYR A 1020 -28.12 20.21 -16.16
CA TYR A 1020 -28.73 19.60 -14.99
C TYR A 1020 -28.38 20.45 -13.77
N ARG A 1021 -29.41 20.97 -13.09
CA ARG A 1021 -29.22 21.83 -11.90
C ARG A 1021 -29.44 21.01 -10.63
N PHE A 1022 -28.56 21.21 -9.65
CA PHE A 1022 -28.68 20.56 -8.35
C PHE A 1022 -29.55 21.40 -7.42
N GLY A 1023 -30.50 20.73 -6.74
CA GLY A 1023 -31.49 21.31 -5.84
C GLY A 1023 -32.05 20.27 -4.88
N ARG A 1024 -33.17 20.56 -4.21
CA ARG A 1024 -33.86 19.54 -3.40
C ARG A 1024 -34.26 18.36 -4.30
N PRO A 1025 -33.93 17.10 -3.95
CA PRO A 1025 -34.29 15.94 -4.76
C PRO A 1025 -35.80 15.84 -5.01
N GLY A 1026 -36.17 15.36 -6.19
CA GLY A 1026 -37.55 15.28 -6.66
C GLY A 1026 -37.64 14.50 -7.98
N PRO A 1027 -38.79 14.54 -8.70
CA PRO A 1027 -39.01 13.67 -9.87
C PRO A 1027 -37.94 13.76 -10.97
N ARG A 1028 -37.36 14.96 -11.17
CA ARG A 1028 -36.35 15.24 -12.21
C ARG A 1028 -34.90 15.03 -11.77
N LEU A 1029 -34.66 14.87 -10.46
CA LEU A 1029 -33.35 14.71 -9.83
C LEU A 1029 -33.54 13.76 -8.65
N VAL A 1030 -33.36 12.47 -8.89
CA VAL A 1030 -33.50 11.43 -7.88
C VAL A 1030 -32.14 11.25 -7.20
N ALA A 1031 -32.12 11.24 -5.86
CA ALA A 1031 -30.91 10.99 -5.09
C ALA A 1031 -31.00 9.61 -4.42
N SER A 1032 -29.86 8.92 -4.34
CA SER A 1032 -29.75 7.66 -3.59
C SER A 1032 -29.98 7.86 -2.08
N ASN A 1033 -30.25 6.77 -1.35
CA ASN A 1033 -30.31 6.78 0.12
C ASN A 1033 -28.97 7.18 0.77
N GLY A 1034 -27.87 7.20 0.01
CA GLY A 1034 -26.56 7.67 0.44
C GLY A 1034 -26.37 9.18 0.40
N ILE A 1035 -27.37 9.95 -0.05
CA ILE A 1035 -27.33 11.42 -0.14
C ILE A 1035 -28.37 12.05 0.77
N GLU A 1036 -27.91 12.81 1.77
CA GLU A 1036 -28.74 13.66 2.61
C GLU A 1036 -28.72 15.10 2.10
N PHE A 1037 -29.89 15.65 1.73
CA PHE A 1037 -30.02 17.06 1.36
C PHE A 1037 -29.95 17.95 2.60
N ILE A 1038 -29.01 18.91 2.62
CA ILE A 1038 -28.85 19.85 3.73
C ILE A 1038 -29.65 21.12 3.46
N GLN A 1039 -29.31 21.85 2.39
CA GLN A 1039 -29.93 23.13 2.08
C GLN A 1039 -29.70 23.54 0.61
N THR A 1040 -30.58 24.40 0.09
CA THR A 1040 -30.34 25.13 -1.16
C THR A 1040 -29.42 26.31 -0.88
N THR A 1041 -28.45 26.57 -1.76
CA THR A 1041 -27.56 27.73 -1.65
C THR A 1041 -27.81 28.72 -2.78
N ARG A 1042 -27.24 29.93 -2.68
CA ARG A 1042 -27.43 31.00 -3.68
C ARG A 1042 -26.99 30.60 -5.10
N ARG A 1043 -26.18 29.54 -5.24
CA ARG A 1043 -25.61 29.09 -6.52
C ARG A 1043 -25.84 27.60 -6.83
N GLY A 1044 -26.53 26.84 -5.97
CA GLY A 1044 -26.66 25.39 -6.11
C GLY A 1044 -27.35 24.74 -4.90
N ALA A 1045 -26.86 23.58 -4.47
CA ALA A 1045 -27.34 22.87 -3.29
C ALA A 1045 -26.23 22.12 -2.57
N LYS A 1046 -26.35 22.07 -1.23
CA LYS A 1046 -25.42 21.41 -0.33
C LYS A 1046 -26.02 20.08 0.14
N TYR A 1047 -25.21 19.03 0.09
CA TYR A 1047 -25.57 17.67 0.46
C TYR A 1047 -24.50 17.07 1.39
N ARG A 1048 -24.89 16.03 2.12
CA ARG A 1048 -23.98 15.15 2.86
C ARG A 1048 -24.01 13.76 2.23
N ALA A 1049 -22.86 13.28 1.80
CA ALA A 1049 -22.65 11.90 1.39
C ALA A 1049 -22.47 11.04 2.64
N LEU A 1050 -23.37 10.08 2.86
CA LEU A 1050 -23.38 9.18 4.02
C LEU A 1050 -22.67 7.85 3.76
N THR A 1051 -22.39 7.53 2.50
CA THR A 1051 -21.77 6.27 2.06
C THR A 1051 -20.67 6.55 1.04
N ALA A 1052 -19.95 5.50 0.62
CA ALA A 1052 -18.95 5.58 -0.44
C ALA A 1052 -19.54 5.51 -1.87
N ASP A 1053 -20.86 5.33 -2.02
CA ASP A 1053 -21.56 5.32 -3.32
C ASP A 1053 -22.78 6.26 -3.37
N PRO A 1054 -22.64 7.56 -3.05
CA PRO A 1054 -23.71 8.54 -3.18
C PRO A 1054 -23.91 8.91 -4.65
N PHE A 1055 -25.11 8.69 -5.19
CA PHE A 1055 -25.41 9.05 -6.58
C PHE A 1055 -26.68 9.86 -6.78
N PHE A 1056 -26.72 10.59 -7.90
CA PHE A 1056 -27.88 11.27 -8.46
C PHE A 1056 -28.26 10.66 -9.81
N ILE A 1057 -29.55 10.42 -10.04
CA ILE A 1057 -30.09 10.05 -11.35
C ILE A 1057 -30.87 11.23 -11.91
N PHE A 1058 -30.58 11.59 -13.15
CA PHE A 1058 -31.31 12.65 -13.86
C PHE A 1058 -32.38 12.06 -14.78
N GLU A 1059 -33.56 12.67 -14.77
CA GLU A 1059 -34.57 12.40 -15.78
C GLU A 1059 -34.23 13.22 -17.04
N SER A 1060 -33.76 12.56 -18.10
CA SER A 1060 -33.39 13.22 -19.35
C SER A 1060 -34.17 12.71 -20.56
N LYS A 1061 -34.48 13.62 -21.49
CA LYS A 1061 -34.86 13.24 -22.86
C LYS A 1061 -33.66 12.57 -23.55
N PRO A 1062 -33.88 11.58 -24.43
CA PRO A 1062 -32.82 10.93 -25.18
C PRO A 1062 -31.82 11.93 -25.76
N LEU A 1063 -30.53 11.68 -25.55
CA LEU A 1063 -29.42 12.52 -26.02
C LEU A 1063 -28.61 11.71 -27.05
N ALA A 1064 -28.45 12.22 -28.27
CA ALA A 1064 -27.54 11.59 -29.21
C ALA A 1064 -26.09 11.78 -28.73
N PRO A 1065 -25.28 10.71 -28.57
CA PRO A 1065 -23.93 10.79 -28.00
C PRO A 1065 -23.05 11.88 -28.63
N ARG A 1066 -23.16 12.04 -29.96
CA ARG A 1066 -22.41 13.03 -30.77
C ARG A 1066 -22.68 14.49 -30.42
N GLU A 1067 -23.80 14.78 -29.75
CA GLU A 1067 -24.14 16.15 -29.36
C GLU A 1067 -23.40 16.61 -28.10
N ALA A 1068 -22.77 15.71 -27.34
CA ALA A 1068 -22.03 16.03 -26.13
C ALA A 1068 -20.62 15.45 -26.21
N ARG A 1069 -19.62 16.33 -26.18
CA ARG A 1069 -18.19 15.98 -26.23
C ARG A 1069 -17.41 16.51 -25.04
N VAL A 1070 -18.01 17.40 -24.25
CA VAL A 1070 -17.42 17.97 -23.04
C VAL A 1070 -18.40 17.84 -21.88
N ILE A 1071 -17.91 17.32 -20.75
CA ILE A 1071 -18.62 17.30 -19.47
C ILE A 1071 -18.05 18.43 -18.61
N ARG A 1072 -18.91 19.25 -18.00
CA ARG A 1072 -18.49 20.34 -17.13
C ARG A 1072 -19.34 20.41 -15.87
N PHE A 1073 -18.72 20.51 -14.71
CA PHE A 1073 -19.45 20.77 -13.46
C PHE A 1073 -18.57 21.55 -12.47
N GLU A 1074 -19.21 22.22 -11.53
CA GLU A 1074 -18.54 22.88 -10.42
C GLU A 1074 -18.92 22.20 -9.11
N MET A 1075 -17.92 21.92 -8.29
CA MET A 1075 -18.10 21.31 -6.98
C MET A 1075 -17.14 21.94 -5.97
N ARG A 1076 -17.61 22.04 -4.73
CA ARG A 1076 -16.74 22.10 -3.56
C ARG A 1076 -17.02 20.91 -2.67
N CYS A 1077 -15.98 20.31 -2.11
CA CYS A 1077 -16.14 19.17 -1.23
C CYS A 1077 -15.18 19.23 -0.04
N GLU A 1078 -15.57 18.60 1.05
CA GLU A 1078 -14.76 18.37 2.25
C GLU A 1078 -14.82 16.85 2.53
N ALA A 1079 -13.79 16.13 2.07
CA ALA A 1079 -13.62 14.69 2.24
C ALA A 1079 -12.12 14.33 2.17
N ARG A 1080 -11.71 13.19 2.74
CA ARG A 1080 -10.30 12.76 2.77
C ARG A 1080 -10.08 11.53 1.88
N GLY A 1081 -8.91 11.44 1.25
CA GLY A 1081 -8.49 10.31 0.42
C GLY A 1081 -8.38 10.65 -1.07
N SER A 1082 -8.15 9.63 -1.91
CA SER A 1082 -8.20 9.76 -3.37
C SER A 1082 -9.65 9.84 -3.81
N LEU A 1083 -10.12 11.05 -4.11
CA LEU A 1083 -11.52 11.33 -4.44
C LEU A 1083 -11.75 11.35 -5.95
N PHE A 1084 -12.85 10.75 -6.39
CA PHE A 1084 -13.33 10.87 -7.75
C PHE A 1084 -14.84 11.09 -7.78
N ALA A 1085 -15.29 11.82 -8.81
CA ALA A 1085 -16.67 11.85 -9.26
C ALA A 1085 -16.80 10.91 -10.47
N GLN A 1086 -17.98 10.38 -10.74
CA GLN A 1086 -18.20 9.46 -11.85
C GLN A 1086 -19.52 9.76 -12.55
N LEU A 1087 -19.50 9.70 -13.88
CA LEU A 1087 -20.71 9.86 -14.70
C LEU A 1087 -20.96 8.55 -15.46
N PHE A 1088 -22.11 7.95 -15.22
CA PHE A 1088 -22.61 6.76 -15.91
C PHE A 1088 -23.70 7.11 -16.92
N TRP A 1089 -23.84 6.30 -17.97
CA TRP A 1089 -24.92 6.42 -18.95
C TRP A 1089 -25.50 5.05 -19.34
N THR A 1090 -26.74 5.05 -19.86
CA THR A 1090 -27.39 3.87 -20.46
C THR A 1090 -28.06 4.23 -21.78
N HIS A 1091 -28.16 3.25 -22.68
CA HIS A 1091 -28.83 3.37 -23.98
C HIS A 1091 -30.24 2.74 -23.97
N SER A 1092 -30.64 2.09 -22.88
CA SER A 1092 -31.99 1.58 -22.66
C SER A 1092 -32.51 1.94 -21.25
N PRO A 1093 -33.82 2.20 -21.07
CA PRO A 1093 -34.44 2.35 -19.76
C PRO A 1093 -34.35 1.11 -18.86
N GLU A 1094 -34.19 -0.08 -19.45
CA GLU A 1094 -34.11 -1.36 -18.73
C GLU A 1094 -32.65 -1.78 -18.40
N GLU A 1095 -31.67 -1.06 -18.93
CA GLU A 1095 -30.24 -1.35 -18.73
C GLU A 1095 -29.77 -0.84 -17.36
N HIS A 1096 -29.03 -1.69 -16.62
CA HIS A 1096 -28.39 -1.30 -15.36
C HIS A 1096 -27.10 -0.51 -15.63
N PHE A 1097 -26.80 0.48 -14.78
CA PHE A 1097 -25.51 1.18 -14.83
C PHE A 1097 -24.35 0.22 -14.56
N SER A 1098 -23.32 0.28 -15.38
CA SER A 1098 -22.11 -0.53 -15.25
C SER A 1098 -20.86 0.33 -15.30
N GLU A 1099 -19.78 -0.13 -14.67
CA GLU A 1099 -18.47 0.52 -14.73
C GLU A 1099 -17.94 0.66 -16.17
N GLU A 1100 -18.34 -0.26 -17.05
CA GLU A 1100 -17.99 -0.23 -18.48
C GLU A 1100 -18.60 0.99 -19.19
N LYS A 1101 -19.76 1.49 -18.76
CA LYS A 1101 -20.41 2.69 -19.33
C LYS A 1101 -20.33 3.87 -18.36
N SER A 1102 -19.10 4.23 -18.01
CA SER A 1102 -18.83 5.34 -17.10
C SER A 1102 -17.55 6.11 -17.43
N ILE A 1103 -17.48 7.36 -16.94
CA ILE A 1103 -16.29 8.22 -16.96
C ILE A 1103 -16.02 8.67 -15.53
N GLN A 1104 -14.85 8.30 -14.98
CA GLN A 1104 -14.38 8.78 -13.68
C GLN A 1104 -13.54 10.04 -13.81
N ILE A 1105 -13.69 10.95 -12.86
CA ILE A 1105 -13.16 12.31 -12.87
C ILE A 1105 -12.50 12.56 -11.52
N ARG A 1106 -11.18 12.71 -11.49
CA ARG A 1106 -10.43 12.98 -10.26
C ARG A 1106 -10.86 14.32 -9.67
N VAL A 1107 -11.12 14.34 -8.36
CA VAL A 1107 -11.53 15.53 -7.61
C VAL A 1107 -10.29 16.14 -6.96
N GLU A 1108 -9.76 17.21 -7.54
CA GLU A 1108 -8.49 17.85 -7.14
C GLU A 1108 -8.64 18.85 -5.97
N GLY A 1109 -9.87 19.07 -5.49
CA GLY A 1109 -10.20 20.20 -4.62
C GLY A 1109 -11.08 19.87 -3.42
N HIS A 1110 -10.49 19.22 -2.41
CA HIS A 1110 -11.12 18.85 -1.14
C HIS A 1110 -10.77 19.80 0.02
N ASP A 1111 -10.23 20.97 -0.33
CA ASP A 1111 -9.87 22.10 0.53
C ASP A 1111 -11.09 22.97 0.94
N GLY A 1112 -12.31 22.54 0.61
CA GLY A 1112 -13.54 23.32 0.80
C GLY A 1112 -13.75 24.45 -0.22
N GLY A 1113 -12.80 24.66 -1.15
CA GLY A 1113 -12.85 25.65 -2.22
C GLY A 1113 -13.76 25.24 -3.39
N TRP A 1114 -14.19 26.20 -4.21
CA TRP A 1114 -14.93 25.92 -5.45
C TRP A 1114 -13.97 25.56 -6.57
N HIS A 1115 -14.16 24.37 -7.13
CA HIS A 1115 -13.37 23.86 -8.26
C HIS A 1115 -14.25 23.58 -9.47
N GLU A 1116 -13.71 23.86 -10.65
CA GLU A 1116 -14.35 23.61 -11.93
C GLU A 1116 -13.70 22.42 -12.61
N TYR A 1117 -14.52 21.47 -13.04
CA TYR A 1117 -14.09 20.26 -13.72
C TYR A 1117 -14.54 20.31 -15.17
N VAL A 1118 -13.62 20.06 -16.11
CA VAL A 1118 -13.87 20.00 -17.55
C VAL A 1118 -13.24 18.73 -18.10
N VAL A 1119 -14.06 17.84 -18.66
CA VAL A 1119 -13.61 16.55 -19.20
C VAL A 1119 -14.00 16.45 -20.66
N HIS A 1120 -13.00 16.22 -21.52
CA HIS A 1120 -13.20 15.93 -22.94
C HIS A 1120 -13.41 14.43 -23.13
N ILE A 1121 -14.60 14.03 -23.54
CA ILE A 1121 -14.95 12.61 -23.74
C ILE A 1121 -13.97 11.95 -24.73
N ASP A 1122 -13.57 12.68 -25.78
CA ASP A 1122 -12.64 12.19 -26.80
C ASP A 1122 -11.21 11.93 -26.27
N GLN A 1123 -10.84 12.49 -25.13
CA GLN A 1123 -9.54 12.30 -24.48
C GLN A 1123 -9.59 11.22 -23.37
N THR A 1124 -10.75 10.59 -23.19
CA THR A 1124 -10.91 9.45 -22.29
C THR A 1124 -10.84 8.15 -23.08
N GLY A 1125 -10.51 7.04 -22.41
CA GLY A 1125 -10.68 5.69 -22.98
C GLY A 1125 -12.15 5.27 -23.14
N ALA A 1126 -13.11 6.17 -22.96
CA ALA A 1126 -14.55 5.90 -23.01
C ALA A 1126 -15.22 6.38 -24.30
N ARG A 1127 -14.49 7.02 -25.23
CA ARG A 1127 -15.07 7.57 -26.48
C ARG A 1127 -15.86 6.54 -27.27
N GLU A 1128 -15.27 5.39 -27.56
CA GLU A 1128 -15.93 4.34 -28.35
C GLU A 1128 -17.21 3.86 -27.67
N ARG A 1129 -17.16 3.66 -26.34
CA ARG A 1129 -18.29 3.21 -25.51
C ARG A 1129 -19.38 4.25 -25.34
N TRP A 1130 -19.00 5.53 -25.31
CA TRP A 1130 -19.93 6.66 -25.29
C TRP A 1130 -20.73 6.75 -26.58
N ASP A 1131 -20.07 6.48 -27.71
CA ASP A 1131 -20.69 6.47 -29.04
C ASP A 1131 -21.34 5.09 -29.39
N ASP A 1132 -21.26 4.08 -28.52
CA ASP A 1132 -21.74 2.72 -28.74
C ASP A 1132 -23.21 2.54 -28.35
N GLY A 1133 -24.10 2.63 -29.35
CA GLY A 1133 -25.55 2.47 -29.21
C GLY A 1133 -26.35 3.62 -29.83
N GLU A 1134 -27.66 3.61 -29.63
CA GLU A 1134 -28.53 4.73 -30.04
C GLU A 1134 -28.44 5.89 -29.02
N ALA A 1135 -29.54 6.56 -28.70
CA ALA A 1135 -29.54 7.70 -27.79
C ALA A 1135 -29.28 7.30 -26.32
N ILE A 1136 -28.63 8.17 -25.56
CA ILE A 1136 -28.46 8.03 -24.11
C ILE A 1136 -29.80 8.39 -23.44
N HIS A 1137 -30.38 7.45 -22.70
CA HIS A 1137 -31.67 7.62 -22.03
C HIS A 1137 -31.52 8.12 -20.59
N HIS A 1138 -30.63 7.51 -19.81
CA HIS A 1138 -30.40 7.87 -18.41
C HIS A 1138 -28.95 8.25 -18.14
N LEU A 1139 -28.77 9.18 -17.20
CA LEU A 1139 -27.48 9.58 -16.66
C LEU A 1139 -27.52 9.43 -15.15
N ARG A 1140 -26.47 8.81 -14.60
CA ARG A 1140 -26.21 8.75 -13.17
C ARG A 1140 -24.90 9.49 -12.89
N PHE A 1141 -24.92 10.40 -11.93
CA PHE A 1141 -23.75 11.16 -11.52
C PHE A 1141 -23.48 10.93 -10.04
N ASP A 1142 -22.27 10.47 -9.79
CA ASP A 1142 -21.76 10.08 -8.49
C ASP A 1142 -20.73 11.14 -8.13
N PRO A 1143 -21.11 12.18 -7.38
CA PRO A 1143 -20.24 13.34 -7.17
C PRO A 1143 -19.00 13.03 -6.32
N LEU A 1144 -19.00 11.93 -5.58
CA LEU A 1144 -17.94 11.59 -4.64
C LEU A 1144 -17.97 10.09 -4.32
N ASN A 1145 -16.82 9.44 -4.19
CA ASN A 1145 -16.67 8.03 -3.80
C ASN A 1145 -16.41 7.82 -2.29
N ALA A 1146 -16.76 8.80 -1.46
CA ALA A 1146 -16.47 8.79 -0.02
C ALA A 1146 -17.54 9.57 0.76
N SER A 1147 -17.64 9.31 2.06
CA SER A 1147 -18.45 10.13 2.95
C SER A 1147 -17.85 11.54 3.08
N GLY A 1148 -18.69 12.56 3.03
CA GLY A 1148 -18.23 13.93 3.10
C GLY A 1148 -19.33 14.95 2.82
N THR A 1149 -18.97 16.21 2.86
CA THR A 1149 -19.88 17.31 2.51
C THR A 1149 -19.58 17.76 1.09
N ILE A 1150 -20.61 17.85 0.26
CA ILE A 1150 -20.50 18.30 -1.14
C ILE A 1150 -21.47 19.46 -1.40
N GLU A 1151 -21.04 20.43 -2.20
CA GLU A 1151 -21.93 21.43 -2.75
C GLU A 1151 -21.73 21.54 -4.26
N LEU A 1152 -22.85 21.41 -4.98
CA LEU A 1152 -22.89 21.29 -6.44
C LEU A 1152 -23.76 22.41 -7.01
N ARG A 1153 -23.38 22.94 -8.18
CA ARG A 1153 -24.18 23.95 -8.91
C ARG A 1153 -24.98 23.35 -10.05
N GLU A 1154 -24.27 23.02 -11.12
CA GLU A 1154 -24.84 22.44 -12.32
C GLU A 1154 -23.84 21.48 -12.96
N LEU A 1155 -24.39 20.47 -13.63
CA LEU A 1155 -23.69 19.57 -14.55
C LEU A 1155 -24.12 19.94 -15.97
N LEU A 1156 -23.15 20.23 -16.82
CA LEU A 1156 -23.32 20.64 -18.21
C LEU A 1156 -22.73 19.58 -19.13
N LEU A 1157 -23.49 19.22 -20.16
CA LEU A 1157 -22.97 18.50 -21.31
C LEU A 1157 -22.91 19.49 -22.48
N CYS A 1158 -21.73 19.68 -23.05
CA CYS A 1158 -21.46 20.69 -24.07
C CYS A 1158 -20.95 20.07 -25.38
N ARG A 1159 -21.16 20.80 -26.48
CA ARG A 1159 -20.45 20.56 -27.75
C ARG A 1159 -19.03 21.13 -27.64
N THR A 1160 -18.07 20.47 -28.31
CA THR A 1160 -16.71 20.97 -28.55
C THR A 1160 -16.72 22.19 -29.46
#